data_AF-A0A2V1DAK0-F1
#
_entry.id   AF-A0A2V1DAK0-F1
#
_cell.length_a   1.000
_cell.length_b   1.000
_cell.length_c   1.000
_cell.angle_alpha   90.00
_cell.angle_beta   90.00
_cell.angle_gamma   90.00
#
_symmetry.space_group_name_H-M   'P 1'
#
loop_
_entity.id
_entity.type
_entity.pdbx_description
1 polymer ?
#
loop_
_entity_poly.entity_id
_entity_poly.type
_entity_poly.pdbx_seq_one_letter_code
_entity_poly.pdbx_strand_id
1 'polypeptide(L)'
;MPRQLPRNEYTVGWVCALPVEFAAAQEMLDEEHADLQHEPGDNDENMYALGSIGGHNVAIGCLPAGYIGTNSAAAVAMQMRATFKRIRFSLMVGIGGGVPSTEADVRLGDVVVSQPDKTFNGVVQYDSGKTTPSGFGRTGALNAPPRTLLGAVAKVRANELRSRSKVSEHIAKLDRIPKFQRSKAGPDVLFEAAYDHERGQTCDGCLESRQESRPPRDSEEEVVVHYGTIASGNQVMKSAAQRDKVSEDLGGVLCFEMEAAGLMNSFPCLVVRGICDYADSHKNKRWQPYAAGVAAAYAREVLSVIPPADVAKTRTAEDAMQTASRRAIYSIPFLKNRSFVGRKAELDMLKQKLMVDRTCRKMSIVGLGGTGKTQVALQFAYAVKKAWPEFSIFWMPAVSMESFEQACGDIVTALHIRQTADDDVKELVKRHLSTARAGKWLLVVDNADDRDVVIGSRQTKGVVDYLPQSEEGVVLFTTRVRELAVSLTRGDVLKLGPMDRPDAVHFLEASLANDVVRNEATTNELLDELAYLPLAIVQAAAYLNINEMSVARYLQLLRSTEQSLVDLMSREFRDETRYEGSANAVATTWVVSFSQIRTRDAVAAELLLFLSCIEWKAIPRSILPAAKSEVRMDEAINTLCGYSFLTKRGEEDWYDMHRLVHLATRVWVMQQNNAREVTQKGIRHIAGIFPSDDYANQAVWRAYLPHTLRILEERRGSDIAELSKLCLLVGRCLQVDGRIREAVKWLEESCQQREALDKNDSDRLLSQHELARAYEANGQVKEAVKLLEGVVAIEAEVKEAVKLLEGVVAIEAEVLAEDYPDRLMSQQELAGAYQVDGQIRKAVGLLKHVVVIRATVLAEDHPHRLMSQHNLAGAYLDNGQVKEALELLEGVVAIRTEVLAEDHPDRLASQHELARAYRANGQIKEAVKLLERVAAIEAEVLAEDHPNRLASQQVLAQAYQADGRTKEAVKLLEGIVAIRAKVLAEDHPSRLASQHALAIVYQANGQIKEAVKLLEGVVAIEAEVLAEDHPSRLASQHALAMAREASK
;
A
#
# COMPACT_ATOMS: atom_id res chain seq x y z
N MET A 1 30.57 -71.33 -10.45
CA MET A 1 29.39 -70.68 -11.04
C MET A 1 29.63 -69.17 -10.98
N PRO A 2 29.31 -68.42 -12.04
CA PRO A 2 29.48 -66.97 -12.02
C PRO A 2 28.63 -66.36 -10.89
N ARG A 3 29.18 -65.33 -10.24
CA ARG A 3 28.56 -64.68 -9.09
C ARG A 3 27.27 -63.98 -9.52
N GLN A 4 26.17 -64.21 -8.80
CA GLN A 4 24.90 -63.53 -9.07
C GLN A 4 24.71 -62.40 -8.05
N LEU A 5 24.57 -61.17 -8.55
CA LEU A 5 24.35 -59.97 -7.73
C LEU A 5 22.98 -59.36 -8.02
N PRO A 6 22.33 -58.72 -7.03
CA PRO A 6 21.08 -58.01 -7.27
C PRO A 6 21.31 -56.77 -8.15
N ARG A 7 20.30 -56.40 -8.95
CA ARG A 7 20.36 -55.25 -9.89
C ARG A 7 20.81 -53.94 -9.23
N ASN A 8 20.46 -53.74 -7.96
CA ASN A 8 20.81 -52.54 -7.21
C ASN A 8 22.29 -52.48 -6.77
N GLU A 9 23.09 -53.51 -7.02
CA GLU A 9 24.53 -53.48 -6.77
C GLU A 9 25.34 -52.95 -7.96
N TYR A 10 24.74 -52.81 -9.14
CA TYR A 10 25.41 -52.25 -10.32
C TYR A 10 25.32 -50.72 -10.30
N THR A 11 26.49 -50.07 -10.35
CA THR A 11 26.63 -48.62 -10.17
C THR A 11 27.19 -47.90 -11.38
N VAL A 12 27.70 -48.64 -12.37
CA VAL A 12 28.30 -48.09 -13.59
C VAL A 12 27.62 -48.73 -14.82
N GLY A 13 27.17 -47.89 -15.74
CA GLY A 13 26.73 -48.34 -17.07
C GLY A 13 27.89 -48.30 -18.07
N TRP A 14 27.83 -49.17 -19.07
CA TRP A 14 28.73 -49.14 -20.22
C TRP A 14 27.93 -49.46 -21.49
N VAL A 15 27.87 -48.53 -22.43
CA VAL A 15 27.08 -48.69 -23.66
C VAL A 15 28.02 -48.80 -24.87
N CYS A 16 27.80 -49.84 -25.66
CA CYS A 16 28.51 -50.13 -26.90
C CYS A 16 27.54 -50.09 -28.10
N ALA A 17 27.98 -49.59 -29.26
CA ALA A 17 27.19 -49.55 -30.48
C ALA A 17 27.30 -50.83 -31.31
N LEU A 18 28.47 -51.49 -31.29
CA LEU A 18 28.76 -52.64 -32.15
C LEU A 18 29.15 -53.89 -31.34
N PRO A 19 28.89 -55.12 -31.86
CA PRO A 19 29.30 -56.36 -31.20
C PRO A 19 30.80 -56.47 -30.93
N VAL A 20 31.64 -55.86 -31.77
CA VAL A 20 33.10 -55.84 -31.56
C VAL A 20 33.51 -54.97 -30.38
N GLU A 21 32.77 -53.89 -30.13
CA GLU A 21 32.96 -53.00 -28.97
C GLU A 21 32.44 -53.67 -27.69
N PHE A 22 31.33 -54.40 -27.80
CA PHE A 22 30.78 -55.21 -26.71
C PHE A 22 31.76 -56.30 -26.27
N ALA A 23 32.33 -57.05 -27.23
CA ALA A 23 33.36 -58.04 -26.95
C ALA A 23 34.60 -57.41 -26.29
N ALA A 24 35.08 -56.27 -26.80
CA ALA A 24 36.20 -55.54 -26.18
C ALA A 24 35.91 -55.12 -24.74
N ALA A 25 34.69 -54.66 -24.45
CA ALA A 25 34.27 -54.25 -23.12
C ALA A 25 34.20 -55.44 -22.14
N GLN A 26 33.70 -56.60 -22.57
CA GLN A 26 33.66 -57.81 -21.75
C GLN A 26 35.05 -58.28 -21.34
N GLU A 27 36.02 -58.21 -22.26
CA GLU A 27 37.43 -58.56 -21.99
C GLU A 27 38.11 -57.63 -20.97
N MET A 28 37.53 -56.45 -20.71
CA MET A 28 38.04 -55.52 -19.70
C MET A 28 37.58 -55.83 -18.28
N LEU A 29 36.59 -56.73 -18.11
CA LEU A 29 36.12 -57.18 -16.80
C LEU A 29 37.25 -57.88 -16.03
N ASP A 30 37.28 -57.66 -14.71
CA ASP A 30 38.12 -58.41 -13.78
C ASP A 30 37.41 -59.71 -13.34
N GLU A 31 36.07 -59.66 -13.22
CA GLU A 31 35.19 -60.81 -12.93
C GLU A 31 33.89 -60.69 -13.75
N GLU A 32 33.45 -61.79 -14.35
CA GLU A 32 32.13 -61.91 -14.99
C GLU A 32 31.07 -62.41 -13.98
N HIS A 33 29.92 -61.74 -13.97
CA HIS A 33 28.75 -62.10 -13.16
C HIS A 33 27.74 -62.88 -14.01
N ALA A 34 26.78 -63.55 -13.35
CA ALA A 34 25.73 -64.28 -14.06
C ALA A 34 24.80 -63.31 -14.82
N ASP A 35 24.26 -63.74 -15.97
CA ASP A 35 23.34 -62.96 -16.79
C ASP A 35 22.09 -62.52 -16.02
N LEU A 36 21.49 -61.41 -16.47
CA LEU A 36 20.28 -60.85 -15.87
C LEU A 36 19.08 -61.80 -16.02
N GLN A 37 18.50 -62.22 -14.89
CA GLN A 37 17.21 -62.90 -14.87
C GLN A 37 16.09 -61.87 -14.98
N HIS A 38 15.23 -62.02 -16.00
CA HIS A 38 14.05 -61.16 -16.20
C HIS A 38 12.91 -61.60 -15.28
N GLU A 39 12.31 -60.67 -14.56
CA GLU A 39 11.14 -60.90 -13.71
C GLU A 39 9.84 -60.63 -14.50
N PRO A 40 8.71 -61.28 -14.16
CA PRO A 40 7.43 -61.01 -14.79
C PRO A 40 7.02 -59.53 -14.60
N GLY A 41 7.04 -58.74 -15.68
CA GLY A 41 6.74 -57.31 -15.66
C GLY A 41 7.91 -56.38 -16.03
N ASP A 42 9.10 -56.92 -16.31
CA ASP A 42 10.19 -56.14 -16.89
C ASP A 42 9.85 -55.71 -18.33
N ASN A 43 9.93 -54.41 -18.59
CA ASN A 43 9.78 -53.81 -19.93
C ASN A 43 11.13 -53.48 -20.59
N ASP A 44 12.22 -54.07 -20.10
CA ASP A 44 13.56 -53.91 -20.65
C ASP A 44 13.84 -55.03 -21.66
N GLU A 45 14.19 -54.65 -22.88
CA GLU A 45 14.47 -55.58 -23.98
C GLU A 45 15.98 -55.75 -24.22
N ASN A 46 16.82 -55.06 -23.43
CA ASN A 46 18.27 -55.13 -23.61
C ASN A 46 18.87 -56.39 -23.04
N MET A 47 19.91 -56.87 -23.72
CA MET A 47 20.79 -57.92 -23.21
C MET A 47 22.02 -57.27 -22.59
N TYR A 48 22.37 -57.69 -21.37
CA TYR A 48 23.51 -57.16 -20.63
C TYR A 48 24.57 -58.21 -20.36
N ALA A 49 25.84 -57.83 -20.50
CA ALA A 49 26.95 -58.51 -19.84
C ALA A 49 27.22 -57.82 -18.51
N LEU A 50 27.29 -58.61 -17.44
CA LEU A 50 27.45 -58.10 -16.08
C LEU A 50 28.80 -58.52 -15.52
N GLY A 51 29.45 -57.63 -14.76
CA GLY A 51 30.74 -57.96 -14.14
C GLY A 51 31.27 -56.87 -13.23
N SER A 52 32.57 -56.94 -12.91
CA SER A 52 33.26 -55.91 -12.14
C SER A 52 34.55 -55.42 -12.80
N ILE A 53 34.88 -54.14 -12.58
CA ILE A 53 36.13 -53.48 -13.01
C ILE A 53 36.63 -52.61 -11.87
N GLY A 54 37.84 -52.85 -11.37
CA GLY A 54 38.49 -51.97 -10.37
C GLY A 54 37.68 -51.80 -9.08
N GLY A 55 36.86 -52.80 -8.72
CA GLY A 55 35.95 -52.77 -7.57
C GLY A 55 34.57 -52.14 -7.83
N HIS A 56 34.27 -51.73 -9.06
CA HIS A 56 32.94 -51.25 -9.48
C HIS A 56 32.16 -52.37 -10.16
N ASN A 57 30.87 -52.51 -9.83
CA ASN A 57 29.97 -53.41 -10.57
C ASN A 57 29.42 -52.69 -11.81
N VAL A 58 29.66 -53.28 -12.99
CA VAL A 58 29.39 -52.70 -14.30
C VAL A 58 28.33 -53.49 -15.04
N ALA A 59 27.34 -52.79 -15.61
CA ALA A 59 26.36 -53.34 -16.54
C ALA A 59 26.70 -52.86 -17.96
N ILE A 60 27.09 -53.79 -18.83
CA ILE A 60 27.49 -53.50 -20.22
C ILE A 60 26.31 -53.86 -21.13
N GLY A 61 25.84 -52.91 -21.94
CA GLY A 61 24.79 -53.10 -22.94
C GLY A 61 25.31 -52.81 -24.36
N CYS A 62 24.79 -53.55 -25.33
CA CYS A 62 25.06 -53.30 -26.75
C CYS A 62 23.77 -52.85 -27.45
N LEU A 63 23.89 -51.96 -28.43
CA LEU A 63 22.76 -51.64 -29.30
C LEU A 63 22.28 -52.90 -30.07
N PRO A 64 20.97 -53.02 -30.34
CA PRO A 64 20.44 -54.14 -31.11
C PRO A 64 21.11 -54.28 -32.48
N ALA A 65 21.37 -55.52 -32.92
CA ALA A 65 22.06 -55.77 -34.18
C ALA A 65 21.35 -55.09 -35.36
N GLY A 66 22.10 -54.27 -36.12
CA GLY A 66 21.58 -53.52 -37.26
C GLY A 66 20.96 -52.16 -36.92
N TYR A 67 20.79 -51.82 -35.64
CA TYR A 67 20.36 -50.51 -35.17
C TYR A 67 21.57 -49.73 -34.62
N ILE A 68 21.85 -48.58 -35.23
CA ILE A 68 22.89 -47.64 -34.79
C ILE A 68 22.29 -46.23 -34.71
N GLY A 69 23.07 -45.29 -34.17
CA GLY A 69 22.65 -43.89 -34.11
C GLY A 69 22.01 -43.47 -32.78
N THR A 70 21.77 -42.17 -32.66
CA THR A 70 21.38 -41.50 -31.41
C THR A 70 20.10 -42.07 -30.75
N ASN A 71 19.08 -42.41 -31.53
CA ASN A 71 17.80 -42.90 -31.00
C ASN A 71 17.94 -44.29 -30.36
N SER A 72 18.66 -45.20 -31.00
CA SER A 72 18.88 -46.56 -30.47
C SER A 72 19.74 -46.50 -29.21
N ALA A 73 20.77 -45.66 -29.24
CA ALA A 73 21.66 -45.45 -28.11
C ALA A 73 20.92 -44.84 -26.90
N ALA A 74 20.01 -43.89 -27.13
CA ALA A 74 19.13 -43.35 -26.10
C ALA A 74 18.18 -44.41 -25.51
N ALA A 75 17.60 -45.28 -26.34
CA ALA A 75 16.68 -46.33 -25.88
C ALA A 75 17.38 -47.34 -24.95
N VAL A 76 18.54 -47.86 -25.35
CA VAL A 76 19.36 -48.78 -24.55
C VAL A 76 19.74 -48.14 -23.20
N ALA A 77 20.22 -46.90 -23.23
CA ALA A 77 20.62 -46.19 -22.02
C ALA A 77 19.42 -45.95 -21.08
N MET A 78 18.26 -45.56 -21.60
CA MET A 78 17.08 -45.29 -20.78
C MET A 78 16.55 -46.55 -20.09
N GLN A 79 16.49 -47.67 -20.81
CA GLN A 79 16.09 -48.96 -20.25
C GLN A 79 17.13 -49.49 -19.24
N MET A 80 18.43 -49.38 -19.54
CA MET A 80 19.50 -49.70 -18.59
C MET A 80 19.36 -48.92 -17.27
N ARG A 81 19.04 -47.63 -17.34
CA ARG A 81 18.80 -46.82 -16.14
C ARG A 81 17.61 -47.33 -15.33
N ALA A 82 16.54 -47.72 -16.02
CA ALA A 82 15.31 -48.18 -15.39
C ALA A 82 15.51 -49.53 -14.67
N THR A 83 16.30 -50.42 -15.27
CA THR A 83 16.62 -51.74 -14.73
C THR A 83 17.63 -51.69 -13.60
N PHE A 84 18.68 -50.87 -13.73
CA PHE A 84 19.74 -50.72 -12.74
C PHE A 84 19.65 -49.35 -12.04
N LYS A 85 18.70 -49.23 -11.10
CA LYS A 85 18.37 -47.96 -10.42
C LYS A 85 19.52 -47.29 -9.67
N ARG A 86 20.60 -48.03 -9.37
CA ARG A 86 21.77 -47.50 -8.65
C ARG A 86 22.93 -47.07 -9.56
N ILE A 87 22.76 -47.13 -10.89
CA ILE A 87 23.74 -46.56 -11.81
C ILE A 87 23.92 -45.07 -11.51
N ARG A 88 25.17 -44.62 -11.43
CA ARG A 88 25.57 -43.23 -11.14
C ARG A 88 25.96 -42.48 -12.40
N PHE A 89 26.64 -43.17 -13.32
CA PHE A 89 27.07 -42.66 -14.62
C PHE A 89 27.28 -43.82 -15.61
N SER A 90 27.36 -43.50 -16.91
CA SER A 90 27.78 -44.45 -17.95
C SER A 90 29.13 -44.09 -18.55
N LEU A 91 29.74 -45.06 -19.20
CA LEU A 91 30.65 -44.82 -20.30
C LEU A 91 29.92 -45.12 -21.62
N MET A 92 30.20 -44.34 -22.66
CA MET A 92 29.84 -44.63 -24.04
C MET A 92 31.15 -44.92 -24.77
N VAL A 93 31.45 -46.20 -25.00
CA VAL A 93 32.76 -46.62 -25.49
C VAL A 93 32.58 -47.33 -26.81
N GLY A 94 33.42 -47.01 -27.78
CA GLY A 94 33.39 -47.66 -29.08
C GLY A 94 34.33 -47.01 -30.06
N ILE A 95 34.00 -47.04 -31.34
CA ILE A 95 34.85 -46.52 -32.40
C ILE A 95 34.31 -45.21 -33.00
N GLY A 96 35.19 -44.43 -33.60
CA GLY A 96 34.83 -43.22 -34.33
C GLY A 96 35.81 -42.90 -35.45
N GLY A 97 35.45 -41.93 -36.27
CA GLY A 97 36.30 -41.41 -37.33
C GLY A 97 37.11 -40.22 -36.84
N GLY A 98 38.43 -40.30 -36.88
CA GLY A 98 39.33 -39.25 -36.40
C GLY A 98 39.38 -38.05 -37.33
N VAL A 99 39.67 -36.88 -36.76
CA VAL A 99 39.86 -35.63 -37.49
C VAL A 99 41.30 -35.15 -37.27
N PRO A 100 42.23 -35.47 -38.19
CA PRO A 100 43.60 -34.97 -38.11
C PRO A 100 43.62 -33.45 -38.32
N SER A 101 44.43 -32.74 -37.53
CA SER A 101 44.68 -31.31 -37.72
C SER A 101 46.12 -30.96 -37.32
N THR A 102 46.53 -29.73 -37.59
CA THR A 102 47.83 -29.21 -37.13
C THR A 102 47.90 -29.06 -35.60
N GLU A 103 46.76 -28.87 -34.93
CA GLU A 103 46.65 -28.76 -33.47
C GLU A 103 46.60 -30.14 -32.78
N ALA A 104 46.02 -31.14 -33.46
CA ALA A 104 45.86 -32.50 -32.93
C ALA A 104 46.14 -33.55 -34.02
N ASP A 105 47.28 -34.23 -33.89
CA ASP A 105 47.73 -35.30 -34.79
C ASP A 105 47.01 -36.63 -34.49
N VAL A 106 45.70 -36.67 -34.70
CA VAL A 106 44.85 -37.85 -34.48
C VAL A 106 45.20 -38.95 -35.50
N ARG A 107 45.51 -40.17 -35.03
CA ARG A 107 45.89 -41.32 -35.86
C ARG A 107 44.98 -42.53 -35.68
N LEU A 108 44.99 -43.46 -36.64
CA LEU A 108 44.29 -44.73 -36.48
C LEU A 108 44.86 -45.51 -35.29
N GLY A 109 43.97 -45.99 -34.40
CA GLY A 109 44.33 -46.65 -33.15
C GLY A 109 44.49 -45.71 -31.94
N ASP A 110 44.44 -44.39 -32.14
CA ASP A 110 44.37 -43.43 -31.03
C ASP A 110 43.02 -43.48 -30.32
N VAL A 111 42.95 -42.83 -29.15
CA VAL A 111 41.73 -42.64 -28.39
C VAL A 111 41.37 -41.16 -28.32
N VAL A 112 40.10 -40.85 -28.55
CA VAL A 112 39.52 -39.52 -28.32
C VAL A 112 38.53 -39.60 -27.16
N VAL A 113 38.70 -38.72 -26.17
CA VAL A 113 37.89 -38.66 -24.95
C VAL A 113 37.14 -37.34 -24.91
N SER A 114 35.82 -37.40 -24.67
CA SER A 114 35.02 -36.18 -24.57
C SER A 114 35.39 -35.36 -23.35
N GLN A 115 35.73 -34.09 -23.58
CA GLN A 115 36.05 -33.13 -22.53
C GLN A 115 35.47 -31.77 -22.91
N PRO A 116 34.86 -31.01 -21.96
CA PRO A 116 34.48 -29.63 -22.20
C PRO A 116 35.67 -28.84 -22.76
N ASP A 117 35.46 -28.24 -23.93
CA ASP A 117 36.48 -27.51 -24.67
C ASP A 117 35.83 -26.39 -25.50
N LYS A 118 36.49 -25.23 -25.51
CA LYS A 118 36.00 -23.99 -26.14
C LYS A 118 34.53 -23.70 -25.76
N THR A 119 33.62 -23.77 -26.72
CA THR A 119 32.19 -23.46 -26.56
C THR A 119 31.31 -24.69 -26.29
N PHE A 120 31.87 -25.90 -26.32
CA PHE A 120 31.12 -27.16 -26.22
C PHE A 120 31.45 -27.92 -24.95
N ASN A 121 30.46 -28.65 -24.45
CA ASN A 121 30.56 -29.42 -23.21
C ASN A 121 31.20 -30.81 -23.43
N GLY A 122 31.98 -30.99 -24.51
CA GLY A 122 32.70 -32.22 -24.86
C GLY A 122 32.05 -33.08 -25.94
N VAL A 123 30.76 -32.94 -26.18
CA VAL A 123 30.07 -33.51 -27.35
C VAL A 123 29.19 -32.44 -27.97
N VAL A 124 29.15 -32.41 -29.30
CA VAL A 124 28.26 -31.54 -30.07
C VAL A 124 27.48 -32.35 -31.09
N GLN A 125 26.17 -32.15 -31.17
CA GLN A 125 25.38 -32.75 -32.24
C GLN A 125 25.48 -31.91 -33.51
N TYR A 126 26.29 -32.35 -34.49
CA TYR A 126 26.66 -31.51 -35.63
C TYR A 126 25.55 -31.35 -36.67
N ASP A 127 24.59 -32.28 -36.70
CA ASP A 127 23.49 -32.34 -37.68
C ASP A 127 22.11 -31.97 -37.09
N SER A 128 22.06 -31.45 -35.86
CA SER A 128 20.84 -30.95 -35.22
C SER A 128 20.72 -29.44 -35.36
N GLY A 129 19.72 -29.00 -36.13
CA GLY A 129 19.56 -27.58 -36.45
C GLY A 129 18.47 -27.34 -37.48
N LYS A 130 18.39 -26.09 -37.95
CA LYS A 130 17.46 -25.67 -39.00
C LYS A 130 18.24 -25.30 -40.25
N THR A 131 17.85 -25.86 -41.38
CA THR A 131 18.30 -25.39 -42.68
C THR A 131 17.57 -24.09 -43.03
N THR A 132 18.31 -23.01 -43.24
CA THR A 132 17.81 -21.70 -43.67
C THR A 132 18.41 -21.34 -45.04
N PRO A 133 17.88 -20.31 -45.74
CA PRO A 133 18.52 -19.81 -46.96
C PRO A 133 19.96 -19.33 -46.78
N SER A 134 20.36 -18.98 -45.54
CA SER A 134 21.72 -18.56 -45.18
C SER A 134 22.64 -19.70 -44.74
N GLY A 135 22.15 -20.95 -44.71
CA GLY A 135 22.94 -22.12 -44.32
C GLY A 135 22.28 -22.95 -43.21
N PHE A 136 23.06 -23.83 -42.59
CA PHE A 136 22.57 -24.67 -41.50
C PHE A 136 22.85 -24.02 -40.14
N GLY A 137 21.79 -23.60 -39.44
CA GLY A 137 21.88 -23.07 -38.08
C GLY A 137 21.71 -24.17 -37.05
N ARG A 138 22.81 -24.61 -36.42
CA ARG A 138 22.79 -25.61 -35.34
C ARG A 138 21.99 -25.11 -34.14
N THR A 139 21.24 -26.01 -33.50
CA THR A 139 20.44 -25.68 -32.30
C THR A 139 20.57 -26.74 -31.23
N GLY A 140 20.60 -26.30 -29.97
CA GLY A 140 20.69 -27.15 -28.79
C GLY A 140 22.09 -27.19 -28.20
N ALA A 141 22.16 -27.64 -26.95
CA ALA A 141 23.40 -27.90 -26.23
C ALA A 141 23.29 -29.27 -25.56
N LEU A 142 24.40 -30.00 -25.51
CA LEU A 142 24.51 -31.27 -24.79
C LEU A 142 25.15 -31.03 -23.42
N ASN A 143 24.78 -31.84 -22.43
CA ASN A 143 25.39 -31.79 -21.09
C ASN A 143 26.88 -32.15 -21.13
N ALA A 144 27.62 -31.72 -20.11
CA ALA A 144 29.02 -32.14 -19.91
C ALA A 144 29.11 -33.51 -19.23
N PRO A 145 30.22 -34.26 -19.44
CA PRO A 145 30.52 -35.45 -18.64
C PRO A 145 30.52 -35.16 -17.13
N PRO A 146 30.11 -36.13 -16.29
CA PRO A 146 30.13 -35.98 -14.84
C PRO A 146 31.50 -35.55 -14.28
N ARG A 147 31.50 -34.67 -13.27
CA ARG A 147 32.76 -34.18 -12.65
C ARG A 147 33.64 -35.30 -12.11
N THR A 148 33.05 -36.40 -11.62
CA THR A 148 33.78 -37.59 -11.17
C THR A 148 34.58 -38.22 -12.31
N LEU A 149 33.99 -38.32 -13.51
CA LEU A 149 34.65 -38.86 -14.70
C LEU A 149 35.70 -37.88 -15.24
N LEU A 150 35.42 -36.57 -15.25
CA LEU A 150 36.42 -35.56 -15.64
C LEU A 150 37.63 -35.54 -14.68
N GLY A 151 37.38 -35.71 -13.37
CA GLY A 151 38.45 -35.85 -12.38
C GLY A 151 39.27 -37.13 -12.57
N ALA A 152 38.61 -38.23 -12.96
CA ALA A 152 39.28 -39.48 -13.30
C ALA A 152 40.17 -39.32 -14.54
N VAL A 153 39.65 -38.70 -15.61
CA VAL A 153 40.40 -38.37 -16.83
C VAL A 153 41.64 -37.53 -16.50
N ALA A 154 41.50 -36.50 -15.67
CA ALA A 154 42.65 -35.68 -15.24
C ALA A 154 43.72 -36.52 -14.51
N LYS A 155 43.30 -37.50 -13.70
CA LYS A 155 44.21 -38.40 -12.98
C LYS A 155 44.89 -39.42 -13.91
N VAL A 156 44.17 -39.97 -14.89
CA VAL A 156 44.75 -40.84 -15.92
C VAL A 156 45.80 -40.09 -16.73
N ARG A 157 45.48 -38.87 -17.19
CA ARG A 157 46.42 -38.00 -17.91
C ARG A 157 47.65 -37.66 -17.08
N ALA A 158 47.48 -37.41 -15.78
CA ALA A 158 48.62 -37.19 -14.88
C ALA A 158 49.49 -38.44 -14.69
N ASN A 159 48.91 -39.64 -14.73
CA ASN A 159 49.68 -40.89 -14.70
C ASN A 159 50.44 -41.13 -16.01
N GLU A 160 49.84 -40.82 -17.15
CA GLU A 160 50.47 -40.88 -18.46
C GLU A 160 51.73 -39.99 -18.53
N LEU A 161 51.63 -38.72 -18.09
CA LEU A 161 52.77 -37.80 -17.98
C LEU A 161 53.88 -38.29 -17.03
N ARG A 162 53.57 -39.22 -16.14
CA ARG A 162 54.52 -39.84 -15.21
C ARG A 162 54.99 -41.23 -15.66
N SER A 163 54.62 -41.65 -16.87
CA SER A 163 54.90 -42.99 -17.40
C SER A 163 54.35 -44.11 -16.50
N ARG A 164 53.18 -43.87 -15.89
CA ARG A 164 52.45 -44.81 -15.02
C ARG A 164 51.09 -45.22 -15.59
N SER A 165 50.84 -44.93 -16.86
CA SER A 165 49.64 -45.37 -17.57
C SER A 165 49.64 -46.89 -17.70
N LYS A 166 48.51 -47.54 -17.42
CA LYS A 166 48.33 -48.99 -17.61
C LYS A 166 47.53 -49.34 -18.87
N VAL A 167 47.28 -48.37 -19.75
CA VAL A 167 46.50 -48.60 -20.98
C VAL A 167 47.13 -49.71 -21.82
N SER A 168 48.46 -49.73 -22.00
CA SER A 168 49.16 -50.81 -22.72
C SER A 168 49.01 -52.17 -22.03
N GLU A 169 49.06 -52.23 -20.69
CA GLU A 169 48.80 -53.47 -19.94
C GLU A 169 47.37 -53.96 -20.15
N HIS A 170 46.42 -53.05 -20.30
CA HIS A 170 45.02 -53.36 -20.53
C HIS A 170 44.77 -53.83 -21.97
N ILE A 171 45.44 -53.22 -22.96
CA ILE A 171 45.41 -53.67 -24.36
C ILE A 171 45.93 -55.11 -24.47
N ALA A 172 47.00 -55.46 -23.74
CA ALA A 172 47.58 -56.80 -23.78
C ALA A 172 46.60 -57.92 -23.36
N LYS A 173 45.51 -57.61 -22.62
CA LYS A 173 44.44 -58.58 -22.34
C LYS A 173 43.77 -59.10 -23.62
N LEU A 174 43.70 -58.26 -24.66
CA LEU A 174 43.05 -58.56 -25.92
C LEU A 174 43.94 -59.33 -26.91
N ASP A 175 45.25 -59.43 -26.64
CA ASP A 175 46.20 -60.11 -27.54
C ASP A 175 45.87 -61.59 -27.76
N ARG A 176 45.12 -62.20 -26.84
CA ARG A 176 44.60 -63.57 -26.97
C ARG A 176 43.61 -63.74 -28.13
N ILE A 177 43.01 -62.65 -28.61
CA ILE A 177 42.05 -62.63 -29.71
C ILE A 177 42.72 -61.97 -30.93
N PRO A 178 43.10 -62.75 -31.97
CA PRO A 178 43.88 -62.23 -33.09
C PRO A 178 43.31 -60.97 -33.77
N LYS A 179 41.98 -60.82 -33.79
CA LYS A 179 41.32 -59.66 -34.40
C LYS A 179 41.68 -58.33 -33.72
N PHE A 180 41.94 -58.34 -32.42
CA PHE A 180 42.26 -57.14 -31.63
C PHE A 180 43.75 -56.78 -31.62
N GLN A 181 44.61 -57.53 -32.32
CA GLN A 181 46.05 -57.24 -32.36
C GLN A 181 46.36 -56.09 -33.34
N ARG A 182 47.26 -55.17 -32.94
CA ARG A 182 47.73 -54.04 -33.77
C ARG A 182 48.22 -54.50 -35.15
N SER A 183 48.93 -55.62 -35.20
CA SER A 183 49.50 -56.21 -36.42
C SER A 183 48.44 -56.64 -37.45
N LYS A 184 47.18 -56.83 -37.04
CA LYS A 184 46.08 -57.20 -37.94
C LYS A 184 45.33 -56.00 -38.51
N ALA A 185 45.46 -54.81 -37.91
CA ALA A 185 44.75 -53.60 -38.31
C ALA A 185 45.23 -53.03 -39.66
N GLY A 186 46.52 -53.20 -40.00
CA GLY A 186 47.15 -52.64 -41.20
C GLY A 186 47.91 -51.33 -40.92
N PRO A 187 48.48 -50.68 -41.96
CA PRO A 187 49.17 -49.41 -41.79
C PRO A 187 48.19 -48.28 -41.47
N ASP A 188 48.70 -47.23 -40.80
CA ASP A 188 48.00 -45.96 -40.63
C ASP A 188 48.26 -45.09 -41.86
N VAL A 189 47.22 -44.84 -42.67
CA VAL A 189 47.34 -44.11 -43.94
C VAL A 189 46.29 -43.01 -43.97
N LEU A 190 46.73 -41.77 -44.12
CA LEU A 190 45.89 -40.59 -44.35
C LEU A 190 46.05 -40.15 -45.81
N PHE A 191 44.94 -39.92 -46.49
CA PHE A 191 44.93 -39.40 -47.86
C PHE A 191 44.57 -37.90 -47.87
N GLU A 192 44.99 -37.21 -48.93
CA GLU A 192 44.60 -35.82 -49.19
C GLU A 192 43.07 -35.65 -49.11
N ALA A 193 42.60 -34.59 -48.45
CA ALA A 193 41.16 -34.37 -48.22
C ALA A 193 40.29 -34.24 -49.50
N ALA A 194 40.91 -33.96 -50.65
CA ALA A 194 40.25 -33.85 -51.95
C ALA A 194 40.25 -35.16 -52.76
N TYR A 195 40.93 -36.20 -52.29
CA TYR A 195 40.97 -37.50 -52.93
C TYR A 195 39.86 -38.38 -52.35
N ASP A 196 39.01 -38.93 -53.22
CA ASP A 196 37.97 -39.86 -52.82
C ASP A 196 38.36 -41.29 -53.16
N HIS A 197 37.95 -42.22 -52.29
CA HIS A 197 38.19 -43.64 -52.47
C HIS A 197 37.61 -44.16 -53.80
N GLU A 198 38.45 -44.79 -54.62
CA GLU A 198 38.08 -45.18 -55.98
C GLU A 198 37.09 -46.36 -56.00
N ARG A 199 37.46 -47.54 -55.47
CA ARG A 199 36.63 -48.77 -55.38
C ARG A 199 37.16 -49.77 -54.34
N GLY A 200 36.30 -50.60 -53.76
CA GLY A 200 36.67 -51.72 -52.86
C GLY A 200 36.36 -51.47 -51.37
N GLN A 201 36.58 -52.47 -50.51
CA GLN A 201 36.38 -52.37 -49.04
C GLN A 201 37.65 -51.94 -48.27
N THR A 202 38.77 -51.81 -48.97
CA THR A 202 40.10 -51.44 -48.46
C THR A 202 40.73 -50.43 -49.40
N CYS A 203 41.77 -49.74 -48.93
CA CYS A 203 42.50 -48.73 -49.70
C CYS A 203 43.67 -49.32 -50.53
N ASP A 204 43.67 -50.63 -50.76
CA ASP A 204 44.76 -51.32 -51.50
C ASP A 204 44.83 -50.86 -52.97
N GLY A 205 43.75 -50.30 -53.51
CA GLY A 205 43.68 -49.74 -54.87
C GLY A 205 43.85 -48.22 -54.95
N CYS A 206 44.08 -47.53 -53.82
CA CYS A 206 44.25 -46.08 -53.77
C CYS A 206 45.67 -45.67 -54.16
N LEU A 207 45.81 -44.48 -54.76
CA LEU A 207 47.10 -43.96 -55.21
C LEU A 207 48.01 -43.59 -54.03
N GLU A 208 49.17 -44.24 -53.91
CA GLU A 208 50.18 -43.92 -52.90
C GLU A 208 50.66 -42.46 -52.97
N SER A 209 50.68 -41.87 -54.17
CA SER A 209 51.07 -40.47 -54.38
C SER A 209 50.10 -39.45 -53.79
N ARG A 210 48.91 -39.87 -53.36
CA ARG A 210 47.88 -39.04 -52.70
C ARG A 210 47.87 -39.22 -51.18
N GLN A 211 48.81 -39.97 -50.62
CA GLN A 211 48.96 -40.12 -49.17
C GLN A 211 49.65 -38.88 -48.59
N GLU A 212 49.14 -38.38 -47.47
CA GLU A 212 49.77 -37.29 -46.75
C GLU A 212 51.00 -37.77 -45.98
N SER A 213 52.12 -37.07 -46.16
CA SER A 213 53.34 -37.33 -45.41
C SER A 213 53.23 -36.76 -43.99
N ARG A 214 53.29 -37.63 -42.99
CA ARG A 214 53.22 -37.27 -41.56
C ARG A 214 54.52 -37.62 -40.85
N PRO A 215 54.97 -36.84 -39.85
CA PRO A 215 56.15 -37.19 -39.06
C PRO A 215 56.01 -38.58 -38.40
N PRO A 216 57.06 -39.41 -38.34
CA PRO A 216 57.02 -40.68 -37.63
C PRO A 216 56.83 -40.44 -36.12
N ARG A 217 56.07 -41.31 -35.44
CA ARG A 217 56.04 -41.38 -33.97
C ARG A 217 57.24 -42.15 -33.45
N ASP A 218 57.55 -41.99 -32.16
CA ASP A 218 58.64 -42.71 -31.49
C ASP A 218 58.43 -44.25 -31.53
N SER A 219 57.17 -44.70 -31.59
CA SER A 219 56.79 -46.09 -31.86
C SER A 219 55.53 -46.18 -32.72
N GLU A 220 55.51 -47.10 -33.69
CA GLU A 220 54.31 -47.38 -34.52
C GLU A 220 53.17 -48.05 -33.74
N GLU A 221 53.46 -48.56 -32.54
CA GLU A 221 52.50 -49.16 -31.60
C GLU A 221 52.04 -48.19 -30.51
N GLU A 222 52.55 -46.94 -30.52
CA GLU A 222 52.18 -45.92 -29.54
C GLU A 222 50.73 -45.45 -29.74
N VAL A 223 49.91 -45.68 -28.71
CA VAL A 223 48.55 -45.15 -28.61
C VAL A 223 48.60 -43.77 -27.95
N VAL A 224 48.08 -42.75 -28.63
CA VAL A 224 47.94 -41.41 -28.08
C VAL A 224 46.48 -41.14 -27.71
N VAL A 225 46.28 -40.50 -26.54
CA VAL A 225 44.95 -40.09 -26.08
C VAL A 225 44.74 -38.59 -26.27
N HIS A 226 43.72 -38.23 -27.04
CA HIS A 226 43.33 -36.86 -27.33
C HIS A 226 42.07 -36.48 -26.51
N TYR A 227 42.02 -35.22 -26.06
CA TYR A 227 40.96 -34.73 -25.16
C TYR A 227 40.32 -33.49 -25.77
N GLY A 228 39.01 -33.52 -26.01
CA GLY A 228 38.31 -32.37 -26.58
C GLY A 228 36.89 -32.68 -27.05
N THR A 229 36.40 -31.89 -28.00
CA THR A 229 35.03 -31.99 -28.50
C THR A 229 34.88 -33.10 -29.54
N ILE A 230 33.88 -33.98 -29.33
CA ILE A 230 33.47 -35.03 -30.27
C ILE A 230 32.20 -34.59 -31.01
N ALA A 231 32.18 -34.68 -32.34
CA ALA A 231 30.99 -34.46 -33.16
C ALA A 231 30.16 -35.74 -33.26
N SER A 232 28.89 -35.63 -32.89
CA SER A 232 27.91 -36.73 -32.89
C SER A 232 26.76 -36.43 -33.85
N GLY A 233 26.22 -37.42 -34.56
CA GLY A 233 25.08 -37.18 -35.45
C GLY A 233 24.40 -38.45 -35.95
N ASN A 234 23.24 -38.29 -36.59
CA ASN A 234 22.54 -39.38 -37.27
C ASN A 234 23.06 -39.64 -38.69
N GLN A 235 23.87 -38.73 -39.24
CA GLN A 235 24.53 -38.90 -40.53
C GLN A 235 25.93 -39.52 -40.36
N VAL A 236 26.37 -40.32 -41.34
CA VAL A 236 27.76 -40.83 -41.37
C VAL A 236 28.61 -39.82 -42.14
N MET A 237 29.66 -39.28 -41.52
CA MET A 237 30.65 -38.49 -42.24
C MET A 237 31.51 -39.40 -43.14
N LYS A 238 31.51 -39.11 -44.45
CA LYS A 238 32.23 -39.87 -45.49
C LYS A 238 33.00 -39.00 -46.48
N SER A 239 33.11 -37.70 -46.22
CA SER A 239 33.81 -36.76 -47.10
C SER A 239 34.81 -35.99 -46.25
N ALA A 240 36.10 -36.14 -46.55
CA ALA A 240 37.17 -35.44 -45.83
C ALA A 240 37.01 -33.91 -45.95
N ALA A 241 36.66 -33.40 -47.14
CA ALA A 241 36.36 -31.98 -47.33
C ALA A 241 35.19 -31.47 -46.45
N GLN A 242 34.11 -32.26 -46.32
CA GLN A 242 32.99 -31.88 -45.45
C GLN A 242 33.35 -32.03 -43.96
N ARG A 243 34.10 -33.07 -43.59
CA ARG A 243 34.64 -33.29 -42.24
C ARG A 243 35.44 -32.07 -41.79
N ASP A 244 36.38 -31.63 -42.61
CA ASP A 244 37.28 -30.51 -42.28
C ASP A 244 36.50 -29.21 -42.13
N LYS A 245 35.58 -28.93 -43.06
CA LYS A 245 34.68 -27.77 -42.97
C LYS A 245 33.84 -27.78 -41.69
N VAL A 246 33.18 -28.91 -41.39
CA VAL A 246 32.33 -29.02 -40.20
C VAL A 246 33.18 -28.93 -38.92
N SER A 247 34.40 -29.46 -38.94
CA SER A 247 35.34 -29.34 -37.83
C SER A 247 35.74 -27.89 -37.60
N GLU A 248 36.13 -27.16 -38.63
CA GLU A 248 36.47 -25.74 -38.56
C GLU A 248 35.28 -24.90 -38.04
N ASP A 249 34.07 -25.13 -38.59
CA ASP A 249 32.83 -24.48 -38.14
C ASP A 249 32.49 -24.78 -36.67
N LEU A 250 33.03 -25.86 -36.10
CA LEU A 250 32.86 -26.27 -34.70
C LEU A 250 34.08 -25.96 -33.83
N GLY A 251 35.04 -25.20 -34.34
CA GLY A 251 36.24 -24.84 -33.60
C GLY A 251 37.21 -26.00 -33.37
N GLY A 252 37.25 -26.98 -34.27
CA GLY A 252 38.21 -28.08 -34.29
C GLY A 252 37.78 -29.29 -33.47
N VAL A 253 36.77 -30.04 -33.94
CA VAL A 253 36.41 -31.33 -33.32
C VAL A 253 37.44 -32.42 -33.65
N LEU A 254 37.60 -33.37 -32.75
CA LEU A 254 38.65 -34.40 -32.84
C LEU A 254 38.18 -35.70 -33.49
N CYS A 255 36.88 -35.96 -33.48
CA CYS A 255 36.29 -37.21 -33.94
C CYS A 255 34.82 -37.03 -34.34
N PHE A 256 34.37 -37.79 -35.34
CA PHE A 256 32.96 -38.00 -35.68
C PHE A 256 32.49 -39.39 -35.25
N GLU A 257 31.33 -39.46 -34.59
CA GLU A 257 30.64 -40.71 -34.22
C GLU A 257 29.12 -40.51 -34.29
N MET A 258 28.31 -41.55 -34.01
CA MET A 258 26.88 -41.52 -34.33
C MET A 258 25.91 -41.65 -33.15
N GLU A 259 26.39 -41.89 -31.93
CA GLU A 259 25.52 -42.34 -30.84
C GLU A 259 25.48 -41.37 -29.67
N ALA A 260 26.61 -40.73 -29.33
CA ALA A 260 26.77 -40.04 -28.06
C ALA A 260 25.74 -38.94 -27.80
N ALA A 261 25.32 -38.18 -28.82
CA ALA A 261 24.32 -37.12 -28.69
C ALA A 261 22.98 -37.62 -28.13
N GLY A 262 22.62 -38.89 -28.37
CA GLY A 262 21.41 -39.50 -27.81
C GLY A 262 21.48 -39.72 -26.30
N LEU A 263 22.69 -39.90 -25.75
CA LEU A 263 22.89 -40.20 -24.33
C LEU A 263 23.20 -38.97 -23.50
N MET A 264 23.98 -38.01 -24.00
CA MET A 264 24.55 -36.93 -23.15
C MET A 264 23.49 -36.19 -22.30
N ASN A 265 22.30 -35.97 -22.83
CA ASN A 265 21.21 -35.29 -22.10
C ASN A 265 20.35 -36.23 -21.24
N SER A 266 20.39 -37.53 -21.53
CA SER A 266 19.48 -38.54 -20.99
C SER A 266 20.18 -39.57 -20.08
N PHE A 267 21.50 -39.50 -19.98
CA PHE A 267 22.33 -40.41 -19.19
C PHE A 267 23.69 -39.75 -18.94
N PRO A 268 24.08 -39.44 -17.68
CA PRO A 268 25.35 -38.80 -17.41
C PRO A 268 26.51 -39.72 -17.83
N CYS A 269 27.27 -39.35 -18.89
CA CYS A 269 28.29 -40.23 -19.44
C CYS A 269 29.58 -39.53 -19.89
N LEU A 270 30.65 -40.32 -19.97
CA LEU A 270 31.90 -39.97 -20.66
C LEU A 270 31.94 -40.74 -21.98
N VAL A 271 32.35 -40.08 -23.06
CA VAL A 271 32.45 -40.70 -24.38
C VAL A 271 33.92 -40.99 -24.68
N VAL A 272 34.21 -42.22 -25.06
CA VAL A 272 35.57 -42.69 -25.37
C VAL A 272 35.52 -43.38 -26.74
N ARG A 273 36.22 -42.83 -27.73
CA ARG A 273 36.23 -43.32 -29.10
C ARG A 273 37.63 -43.75 -29.51
N GLY A 274 37.77 -45.00 -29.91
CA GLY A 274 38.95 -45.49 -30.61
C GLY A 274 38.86 -45.13 -32.09
N ILE A 275 39.92 -44.59 -32.66
CA ILE A 275 39.89 -44.09 -34.03
C ILE A 275 40.11 -45.25 -35.01
N CYS A 276 39.11 -45.53 -35.84
CA CYS A 276 39.15 -46.64 -36.80
C CYS A 276 39.14 -46.24 -38.28
N ASP A 277 38.77 -44.99 -38.57
CA ASP A 277 38.88 -44.37 -39.88
C ASP A 277 39.10 -42.85 -39.69
N TYR A 278 39.19 -42.09 -40.79
CA TYR A 278 39.37 -40.63 -40.75
C TYR A 278 38.09 -39.86 -41.08
N ALA A 279 36.91 -40.42 -40.83
CA ALA A 279 35.62 -39.81 -41.17
C ALA A 279 35.53 -39.39 -42.66
N ASP A 280 36.13 -40.18 -43.55
CA ASP A 280 36.21 -39.92 -44.98
C ASP A 280 35.72 -41.13 -45.80
N SER A 281 36.00 -41.12 -47.10
CA SER A 281 35.61 -42.20 -48.02
C SER A 281 36.55 -43.42 -47.93
N HIS A 282 37.76 -43.27 -47.35
CA HIS A 282 38.81 -44.29 -47.23
C HIS A 282 38.66 -45.22 -46.01
N LYS A 283 37.44 -45.75 -45.82
CA LYS A 283 37.14 -46.58 -44.64
C LYS A 283 37.82 -47.94 -44.71
N ASN A 284 38.64 -48.26 -43.70
CA ASN A 284 39.25 -49.57 -43.52
C ASN A 284 38.69 -50.29 -42.29
N LYS A 285 37.78 -51.26 -42.51
CA LYS A 285 37.14 -52.00 -41.42
C LYS A 285 38.10 -52.85 -40.58
N ARG A 286 39.34 -53.10 -41.04
CA ARG A 286 40.34 -53.89 -40.28
C ARG A 286 40.77 -53.20 -38.98
N TRP A 287 40.66 -51.88 -38.91
CA TRP A 287 41.00 -51.10 -37.72
C TRP A 287 39.95 -51.14 -36.62
N GLN A 288 38.69 -51.46 -36.93
CA GLN A 288 37.59 -51.40 -35.96
C GLN A 288 37.83 -52.24 -34.70
N PRO A 289 38.29 -53.51 -34.78
CA PRO A 289 38.53 -54.28 -33.57
C PRO A 289 39.66 -53.69 -32.72
N TYR A 290 40.81 -53.39 -33.31
CA TYR A 290 41.93 -52.78 -32.57
C TYR A 290 41.50 -51.48 -31.89
N ALA A 291 40.89 -50.56 -32.63
CA ALA A 291 40.39 -49.29 -32.11
C ALA A 291 39.37 -49.48 -30.96
N ALA A 292 38.41 -50.39 -31.11
CA ALA A 292 37.45 -50.72 -30.06
C ALA A 292 38.15 -51.26 -28.80
N GLY A 293 39.18 -52.10 -28.99
CA GLY A 293 40.01 -52.66 -27.93
C GLY A 293 40.76 -51.59 -27.13
N VAL A 294 41.41 -50.66 -27.84
CA VAL A 294 42.15 -49.55 -27.23
C VAL A 294 41.19 -48.61 -26.46
N ALA A 295 40.03 -48.30 -27.03
CA ALA A 295 39.01 -47.49 -26.35
C ALA A 295 38.51 -48.16 -25.05
N ALA A 296 38.26 -49.48 -25.09
CA ALA A 296 37.86 -50.25 -23.92
C ALA A 296 38.97 -50.30 -22.86
N ALA A 297 40.22 -50.48 -23.28
CA ALA A 297 41.38 -50.44 -22.38
C ALA A 297 41.51 -49.08 -21.67
N TYR A 298 41.31 -47.97 -22.38
CA TYR A 298 41.30 -46.64 -21.77
C TYR A 298 40.13 -46.47 -20.78
N ALA A 299 38.92 -46.89 -21.16
CA ALA A 299 37.75 -46.85 -20.30
C ALA A 299 37.95 -47.66 -19.00
N ARG A 300 38.62 -48.81 -19.06
CA ARG A 300 39.02 -49.60 -17.89
C ARG A 300 39.97 -48.83 -16.96
N GLU A 301 40.98 -48.16 -17.52
CA GLU A 301 41.93 -47.36 -16.73
C GLU A 301 41.21 -46.19 -16.03
N VAL A 302 40.28 -45.52 -16.71
CA VAL A 302 39.44 -44.47 -16.12
C VAL A 302 38.64 -44.99 -14.93
N LEU A 303 38.00 -46.16 -15.04
CA LEU A 303 37.27 -46.75 -13.90
C LEU A 303 38.20 -47.15 -12.75
N SER A 304 39.38 -47.67 -13.07
CA SER A 304 40.36 -48.17 -12.10
C SER A 304 40.95 -47.07 -11.22
N VAL A 305 40.98 -45.81 -11.68
CA VAL A 305 41.48 -44.69 -10.87
C VAL A 305 40.42 -44.05 -9.97
N ILE A 306 39.14 -44.39 -10.14
CA ILE A 306 38.02 -43.89 -9.34
C ILE A 306 37.82 -44.79 -8.13
N PRO A 307 37.91 -44.27 -6.89
CA PRO A 307 37.60 -45.06 -5.69
C PRO A 307 36.12 -45.48 -5.66
N PRO A 308 35.78 -46.76 -5.36
CA PRO A 308 34.38 -47.20 -5.23
C PRO A 308 33.57 -46.38 -4.22
N ALA A 309 34.21 -45.92 -3.14
CA ALA A 309 33.59 -45.05 -2.15
C ALA A 309 33.15 -43.69 -2.71
N ASP A 310 33.81 -43.17 -3.75
CA ASP A 310 33.44 -41.90 -4.37
C ASP A 310 32.30 -42.06 -5.37
N VAL A 311 32.19 -43.21 -6.03
CA VAL A 311 31.02 -43.57 -6.84
C VAL A 311 29.77 -43.66 -5.96
N ALA A 312 29.89 -44.27 -4.78
CA ALA A 312 28.78 -44.37 -3.82
C ALA A 312 28.26 -43.00 -3.33
N LYS A 313 29.12 -41.98 -3.25
CA LYS A 313 28.77 -40.59 -2.88
C LYS A 313 28.14 -39.80 -4.03
N THR A 314 28.43 -40.17 -5.28
CA THR A 314 27.83 -39.53 -6.46
C THR A 314 26.33 -39.83 -6.49
N ARG A 315 25.51 -38.85 -6.88
CA ARG A 315 24.06 -39.03 -7.05
C ARG A 315 23.75 -40.12 -8.07
N THR A 316 22.58 -40.76 -7.99
CA THR A 316 22.16 -41.69 -9.03
C THR A 316 21.97 -40.96 -10.36
N ALA A 317 22.07 -41.68 -11.48
CA ALA A 317 21.83 -41.12 -12.79
C ALA A 317 20.42 -40.52 -12.90
N GLU A 318 19.43 -41.12 -12.22
CA GLU A 318 18.07 -40.60 -12.12
C GLU A 318 18.02 -39.26 -11.37
N ASP A 319 18.65 -39.17 -10.19
CA ASP A 319 18.71 -37.93 -9.40
C ASP A 319 19.46 -36.81 -10.13
N ALA A 320 20.58 -37.15 -10.78
CA ALA A 320 21.41 -36.20 -11.51
C ALA A 320 20.62 -35.53 -12.66
N MET A 321 19.77 -36.30 -13.34
CA MET A 321 18.92 -35.79 -14.40
C MET A 321 17.71 -35.01 -13.91
N GLN A 322 17.07 -35.44 -12.82
CA GLN A 322 16.02 -34.65 -12.19
C GLN A 322 16.55 -33.29 -11.70
N THR A 323 17.82 -33.21 -11.29
CA THR A 323 18.48 -31.96 -10.88
C THR A 323 18.85 -31.09 -12.08
N ALA A 324 19.30 -31.67 -13.21
CA ALA A 324 19.64 -30.92 -14.42
C ALA A 324 18.41 -30.22 -15.04
N SER A 325 17.21 -30.78 -14.88
CA SER A 325 15.94 -30.15 -15.27
C SER A 325 15.34 -29.18 -14.22
N ARG A 326 15.95 -29.02 -13.03
CA ARG A 326 15.33 -28.27 -11.91
C ARG A 326 16.32 -27.34 -11.19
N ARG A 327 17.09 -26.54 -11.92
CA ARG A 327 17.74 -25.38 -11.29
C ARG A 327 16.70 -24.29 -11.16
N ALA A 328 16.33 -23.93 -9.93
CA ALA A 328 15.44 -22.80 -9.68
C ALA A 328 16.04 -21.52 -10.28
N ILE A 329 15.25 -20.83 -11.09
CA ILE A 329 15.64 -19.59 -11.75
C ILE A 329 15.09 -18.42 -10.93
N TYR A 330 15.91 -17.40 -10.71
CA TYR A 330 15.53 -16.22 -9.94
C TYR A 330 15.65 -14.98 -10.82
N SER A 331 14.53 -14.41 -11.23
CA SER A 331 14.43 -13.08 -11.84
C SER A 331 13.81 -12.13 -10.81
N ILE A 332 14.66 -11.47 -10.02
CA ILE A 332 14.27 -10.49 -9.01
C ILE A 332 15.07 -9.22 -9.30
N PRO A 333 14.43 -8.10 -9.66
CA PRO A 333 15.12 -6.87 -10.10
C PRO A 333 15.81 -6.14 -8.94
N PHE A 334 15.48 -6.46 -7.69
CA PHE A 334 15.97 -5.77 -6.51
C PHE A 334 16.90 -6.65 -5.66
N LEU A 335 17.94 -6.03 -5.11
CA LEU A 335 18.77 -6.65 -4.06
C LEU A 335 17.98 -6.81 -2.76
N LYS A 336 18.36 -7.79 -1.95
CA LYS A 336 17.75 -7.97 -0.63
C LYS A 336 17.96 -6.73 0.23
N ASN A 337 16.86 -6.15 0.72
CA ASN A 337 16.91 -5.05 1.69
C ASN A 337 17.53 -5.54 3.01
N ARG A 338 18.71 -5.04 3.35
CA ARG A 338 19.45 -5.40 4.58
C ARG A 338 18.97 -4.63 5.82
N SER A 339 18.32 -3.49 5.62
CA SER A 339 17.80 -2.60 6.66
C SER A 339 16.31 -2.82 6.92
N PHE A 340 15.76 -3.97 6.51
CA PHE A 340 14.36 -4.31 6.74
C PHE A 340 14.11 -4.57 8.23
N VAL A 341 13.16 -3.83 8.82
CA VAL A 341 12.81 -3.90 10.24
C VAL A 341 11.35 -4.34 10.40
N GLY A 342 11.11 -5.23 11.37
CA GLY A 342 9.76 -5.57 11.81
C GLY A 342 9.00 -6.55 10.92
N ARG A 343 7.67 -6.47 10.96
CA ARG A 343 6.71 -7.19 10.08
C ARG A 343 6.77 -8.72 10.12
N LYS A 344 7.20 -9.26 11.26
CA LYS A 344 7.39 -10.69 11.43
C LYS A 344 6.07 -11.46 11.32
N ALA A 345 5.00 -10.95 11.95
CA ALA A 345 3.69 -11.56 11.92
C ALA A 345 3.13 -11.67 10.49
N GLU A 346 3.27 -10.60 9.70
CA GLU A 346 2.83 -10.55 8.31
C GLU A 346 3.63 -11.52 7.42
N LEU A 347 4.96 -11.54 7.56
CA LEU A 347 5.82 -12.47 6.83
C LEU A 347 5.54 -13.93 7.21
N ASP A 348 5.31 -14.22 8.49
CA ASP A 348 5.01 -15.57 8.96
C ASP A 348 3.62 -16.03 8.49
N MET A 349 2.63 -15.13 8.41
CA MET A 349 1.34 -15.41 7.81
C MET A 349 1.47 -15.74 6.31
N LEU A 350 2.26 -14.96 5.55
CA LEU A 350 2.52 -15.26 4.13
C LEU A 350 3.17 -16.63 3.96
N LYS A 351 4.17 -16.97 4.78
CA LYS A 351 4.83 -18.29 4.75
C LYS A 351 3.86 -19.42 5.08
N GLN A 352 3.08 -19.27 6.16
CA GLN A 352 2.09 -20.25 6.59
C GLN A 352 1.09 -20.55 5.48
N LYS A 353 0.38 -19.52 5.00
CA LYS A 353 -0.69 -19.70 4.01
C LYS A 353 -0.20 -20.16 2.63
N LEU A 354 0.91 -19.60 2.13
CA LEU A 354 1.35 -19.84 0.75
C LEU A 354 2.31 -21.03 0.62
N MET A 355 3.17 -21.26 1.61
CA MET A 355 4.29 -22.21 1.48
C MET A 355 4.09 -23.48 2.32
N VAL A 356 3.63 -23.32 3.57
CA VAL A 356 3.52 -24.43 4.55
C VAL A 356 2.19 -25.15 4.43
N ASP A 357 1.10 -24.48 4.79
CA ASP A 357 -0.25 -25.07 4.77
C ASP A 357 -0.84 -25.10 3.35
N ARG A 358 -0.35 -24.23 2.46
CA ARG A 358 -0.84 -24.05 1.08
C ARG A 358 -2.36 -23.87 1.00
N THR A 359 -2.96 -23.18 1.97
CA THR A 359 -4.41 -22.91 2.01
C THR A 359 -4.87 -22.05 0.83
N CYS A 360 -3.98 -21.25 0.26
CA CYS A 360 -4.24 -20.46 -0.93
C CYS A 360 -3.03 -20.44 -1.87
N ARG A 361 -3.29 -20.25 -3.17
CA ARG A 361 -2.25 -20.15 -4.22
C ARG A 361 -2.03 -18.72 -4.70
N LYS A 362 -2.96 -17.81 -4.39
CA LYS A 362 -2.91 -16.40 -4.75
C LYS A 362 -3.20 -15.57 -3.52
N MET A 363 -2.39 -14.56 -3.24
CA MET A 363 -2.60 -13.67 -2.11
C MET A 363 -2.21 -12.24 -2.47
N SER A 364 -2.90 -11.26 -1.90
CA SER A 364 -2.64 -9.84 -2.16
C SER A 364 -2.20 -9.13 -0.88
N ILE A 365 -1.11 -8.37 -0.95
CA ILE A 365 -0.69 -7.41 0.07
C ILE A 365 -1.31 -6.06 -0.27
N VAL A 366 -2.17 -5.55 0.61
CA VAL A 366 -2.92 -4.31 0.43
C VAL A 366 -2.58 -3.29 1.50
N GLY A 367 -2.43 -2.03 1.12
CA GLY A 367 -2.12 -0.95 2.05
C GLY A 367 -1.76 0.34 1.34
N LEU A 368 -1.64 1.42 2.11
CA LEU A 368 -1.31 2.76 1.64
C LEU A 368 0.00 2.83 0.83
N GLY A 369 0.12 3.86 -0.01
CA GLY A 369 1.41 4.26 -0.55
C GLY A 369 2.40 4.50 0.60
N GLY A 370 3.60 3.92 0.50
CA GLY A 370 4.65 4.10 1.52
C GLY A 370 4.62 3.15 2.73
N THR A 371 3.64 2.25 2.87
CA THR A 371 3.61 1.26 3.99
C THR A 371 4.59 0.10 3.85
N GLY A 372 5.28 -0.02 2.72
CA GLY A 372 6.31 -1.04 2.51
C GLY A 372 5.83 -2.36 1.89
N LYS A 373 4.68 -2.39 1.20
CA LYS A 373 4.15 -3.61 0.54
C LYS A 373 5.18 -4.33 -0.35
N THR A 374 5.81 -3.59 -1.26
CA THR A 374 6.87 -4.07 -2.15
C THR A 374 8.05 -4.63 -1.34
N GLN A 375 8.41 -4.01 -0.22
CA GLN A 375 9.49 -4.47 0.65
C GLN A 375 9.13 -5.76 1.39
N VAL A 376 7.88 -5.91 1.85
CA VAL A 376 7.39 -7.16 2.45
C VAL A 376 7.39 -8.28 1.41
N ALA A 377 6.91 -8.02 0.19
CA ALA A 377 6.93 -8.99 -0.91
C ALA A 377 8.36 -9.39 -1.30
N LEU A 378 9.29 -8.43 -1.34
CA LEU A 378 10.71 -8.67 -1.62
C LEU A 378 11.36 -9.51 -0.52
N GLN A 379 11.13 -9.17 0.75
CA GLN A 379 11.65 -9.93 1.88
C GLN A 379 11.08 -11.35 1.90
N PHE A 380 9.80 -11.50 1.55
CA PHE A 380 9.17 -12.81 1.39
C PHE A 380 9.81 -13.61 0.24
N ALA A 381 10.04 -13.02 -0.93
CA ALA A 381 10.71 -13.67 -2.05
C ALA A 381 12.12 -14.17 -1.67
N TYR A 382 12.91 -13.35 -0.98
CA TYR A 382 14.23 -13.78 -0.50
C TYR A 382 14.17 -14.83 0.63
N ALA A 383 13.13 -14.80 1.47
CA ALA A 383 12.88 -15.86 2.43
C ALA A 383 12.54 -17.17 1.71
N VAL A 384 11.76 -17.09 0.63
CA VAL A 384 11.41 -18.25 -0.20
C VAL A 384 12.66 -18.84 -0.87
N LYS A 385 13.47 -17.99 -1.50
CA LYS A 385 14.76 -18.36 -2.11
C LYS A 385 15.69 -19.11 -1.15
N LYS A 386 15.67 -18.76 0.13
CA LYS A 386 16.54 -19.36 1.16
C LYS A 386 15.97 -20.67 1.72
N ALA A 387 14.67 -20.71 2.00
CA ALA A 387 14.04 -21.83 2.71
C ALA A 387 13.49 -22.91 1.78
N TRP A 388 13.11 -22.56 0.54
CA TRP A 388 12.60 -23.49 -0.49
C TRP A 388 13.38 -23.30 -1.80
N PRO A 389 14.62 -23.82 -1.87
CA PRO A 389 15.49 -23.63 -3.03
C PRO A 389 14.97 -24.29 -4.31
N GLU A 390 13.94 -25.13 -4.22
CA GLU A 390 13.28 -25.75 -5.37
C GLU A 390 12.30 -24.81 -6.12
N PHE A 391 11.96 -23.66 -5.54
CA PHE A 391 11.08 -22.67 -6.18
C PHE A 391 11.86 -21.72 -7.09
N SER A 392 11.45 -21.63 -8.35
CA SER A 392 11.82 -20.50 -9.21
C SER A 392 11.06 -19.24 -8.78
N ILE A 393 11.69 -18.07 -8.84
CA ILE A 393 11.05 -16.81 -8.41
C ILE A 393 11.14 -15.81 -9.55
N PHE A 394 9.99 -15.27 -9.93
CA PHE A 394 9.87 -14.28 -10.99
C PHE A 394 9.14 -13.05 -10.46
N TRP A 395 9.67 -11.87 -10.77
CA TRP A 395 9.12 -10.60 -10.34
C TRP A 395 8.65 -9.80 -11.55
N MET A 396 7.40 -9.34 -11.52
CA MET A 396 6.73 -8.67 -12.62
C MET A 396 6.14 -7.34 -12.15
N PRO A 397 6.66 -6.20 -12.62
CA PRO A 397 6.03 -4.90 -12.40
C PRO A 397 4.69 -4.85 -13.16
N ALA A 398 3.62 -4.40 -12.50
CA ALA A 398 2.30 -4.15 -13.09
C ALA A 398 1.95 -2.66 -13.09
N VAL A 399 2.98 -1.80 -13.14
CA VAL A 399 2.82 -0.33 -13.19
C VAL A 399 2.23 0.10 -14.53
N SER A 400 2.64 -0.54 -15.62
CA SER A 400 2.10 -0.39 -16.98
C SER A 400 2.20 -1.72 -17.74
N MET A 401 1.43 -1.88 -18.82
CA MET A 401 1.53 -3.08 -19.67
C MET A 401 2.92 -3.21 -20.31
N GLU A 402 3.59 -2.10 -20.62
CA GLU A 402 4.96 -2.10 -21.15
C GLU A 402 5.97 -2.65 -20.14
N SER A 403 5.91 -2.21 -18.88
CA SER A 403 6.80 -2.72 -17.82
C SER A 403 6.57 -4.21 -17.54
N PHE A 404 5.32 -4.66 -17.66
CA PHE A 404 4.94 -6.06 -17.52
C PHE A 404 5.48 -6.90 -18.69
N GLU A 405 5.38 -6.38 -19.91
CA GLU A 405 5.89 -7.02 -21.12
C GLU A 405 7.41 -7.12 -21.14
N GLN A 406 8.12 -6.08 -20.69
CA GLN A 406 9.57 -6.11 -20.51
C GLN A 406 9.98 -7.22 -19.52
N ALA A 407 9.31 -7.32 -18.37
CA ALA A 407 9.57 -8.38 -17.40
C ALA A 407 9.27 -9.78 -17.97
N CYS A 408 8.23 -9.94 -18.80
CA CYS A 408 8.01 -11.17 -19.56
C CYS A 408 9.19 -11.50 -20.47
N GLY A 409 9.74 -10.52 -21.18
CA GLY A 409 10.93 -10.68 -22.03
C GLY A 409 12.16 -11.15 -21.25
N ASP A 410 12.40 -10.58 -20.07
CA ASP A 410 13.49 -11.00 -19.18
C ASP A 410 13.30 -12.44 -18.70
N ILE A 411 12.06 -12.82 -18.37
CA ILE A 411 11.71 -14.20 -17.97
C ILE A 411 11.89 -15.17 -19.14
N VAL A 412 11.45 -14.82 -20.35
CA VAL A 412 11.66 -15.62 -21.58
C VAL A 412 13.15 -15.88 -21.79
N THR A 413 13.97 -14.84 -21.63
CA THR A 413 15.43 -14.92 -21.75
C THR A 413 16.03 -15.82 -20.66
N ALA A 414 15.65 -15.62 -19.39
CA ALA A 414 16.15 -16.40 -18.26
C ALA A 414 15.75 -17.88 -18.34
N LEU A 415 14.53 -18.17 -18.79
CA LEU A 415 14.01 -19.53 -18.99
C LEU A 415 14.45 -20.16 -20.33
N HIS A 416 15.19 -19.42 -21.16
CA HIS A 416 15.63 -19.84 -22.49
C HIS A 416 14.45 -20.33 -23.37
N ILE A 417 13.30 -19.65 -23.29
CA ILE A 417 12.12 -19.97 -24.10
C ILE A 417 12.38 -19.48 -25.54
N ARG A 418 12.24 -20.39 -26.52
CA ARG A 418 12.41 -20.04 -27.94
C ARG A 418 11.32 -19.05 -28.37
N GLN A 419 11.73 -17.90 -28.88
CA GLN A 419 10.87 -16.84 -29.40
C GLN A 419 11.05 -16.69 -30.93
N THR A 420 9.95 -16.47 -31.66
CA THR A 420 9.92 -16.03 -33.06
C THR A 420 9.53 -14.54 -33.13
N ALA A 421 9.77 -13.88 -34.26
CA ALA A 421 9.56 -12.43 -34.39
C ALA A 421 8.11 -11.97 -34.11
N ASP A 422 7.13 -12.87 -34.28
CA ASP A 422 5.70 -12.59 -34.08
C ASP A 422 5.15 -13.10 -32.73
N ASP A 423 5.98 -13.71 -31.87
CA ASP A 423 5.51 -14.28 -30.60
C ASP A 423 5.31 -13.19 -29.53
N ASP A 424 4.11 -13.15 -28.95
CA ASP A 424 3.84 -12.38 -27.73
C ASP A 424 4.51 -13.02 -26.51
N VAL A 425 5.53 -12.35 -25.98
CA VAL A 425 6.29 -12.79 -24.79
C VAL A 425 5.39 -13.08 -23.59
N LYS A 426 4.26 -12.36 -23.44
CA LYS A 426 3.32 -12.53 -22.32
C LYS A 426 2.64 -13.90 -22.39
N GLU A 427 2.17 -14.30 -23.57
CA GLU A 427 1.55 -15.61 -23.80
C GLU A 427 2.59 -16.76 -23.70
N LEU A 428 3.84 -16.51 -24.10
CA LEU A 428 4.92 -17.48 -23.94
C LEU A 428 5.20 -17.82 -22.48
N VAL A 429 5.34 -16.81 -21.62
CA VAL A 429 5.55 -17.00 -20.17
C VAL A 429 4.36 -17.70 -19.54
N LYS A 430 3.14 -17.24 -19.82
CA LYS A 430 1.90 -17.86 -19.35
C LYS A 430 1.85 -19.35 -19.69
N ARG A 431 2.05 -19.68 -20.96
CA ARG A 431 2.01 -21.06 -21.45
C ARG A 431 3.07 -21.91 -20.78
N HIS A 432 4.31 -21.43 -20.69
CA HIS A 432 5.41 -22.18 -20.09
C HIS A 432 5.15 -22.48 -18.60
N LEU A 433 4.85 -21.45 -17.80
CA LEU A 433 4.64 -21.56 -16.35
C LEU A 433 3.37 -22.34 -15.97
N SER A 434 2.41 -22.47 -16.90
CA SER A 434 1.21 -23.30 -16.71
C SER A 434 1.46 -24.79 -16.96
N THR A 435 2.62 -25.18 -17.51
CA THR A 435 2.94 -26.60 -17.73
C THR A 435 3.62 -27.22 -16.50
N ALA A 436 3.43 -28.53 -16.30
CA ALA A 436 4.14 -29.28 -15.26
C ALA A 436 5.69 -29.22 -15.38
N ARG A 437 6.22 -28.88 -16.57
CA ARG A 437 7.66 -28.73 -16.82
C ARG A 437 8.27 -27.52 -16.11
N ALA A 438 7.45 -26.51 -15.77
CA ALA A 438 7.93 -25.32 -15.05
C ALA A 438 8.27 -25.58 -13.58
N GLY A 439 7.83 -26.71 -13.02
CA GLY A 439 8.04 -27.04 -11.61
C GLY A 439 7.35 -26.07 -10.66
N LYS A 440 7.90 -25.93 -9.45
CA LYS A 440 7.40 -25.01 -8.42
C LYS A 440 7.92 -23.60 -8.68
N TRP A 441 7.03 -22.62 -8.63
CA TRP A 441 7.41 -21.23 -8.85
C TRP A 441 6.59 -20.24 -8.01
N LEU A 442 7.21 -19.11 -7.69
CA LEU A 442 6.61 -17.94 -7.06
C LEU A 442 6.65 -16.79 -8.05
N LEU A 443 5.49 -16.23 -8.37
CA LEU A 443 5.32 -15.06 -9.20
C LEU A 443 4.90 -13.88 -8.34
N VAL A 444 5.72 -12.83 -8.28
CA VAL A 444 5.36 -11.58 -7.59
C VAL A 444 4.92 -10.56 -8.64
N VAL A 445 3.66 -10.14 -8.57
CA VAL A 445 3.08 -9.08 -9.42
C VAL A 445 3.00 -7.80 -8.58
N ASP A 446 3.96 -6.89 -8.78
CA ASP A 446 4.16 -5.72 -7.93
C ASP A 446 3.49 -4.47 -8.53
N ASN A 447 2.93 -3.60 -7.67
CA ASN A 447 2.22 -2.37 -8.06
C ASN A 447 1.03 -2.59 -9.00
N ALA A 448 0.23 -3.62 -8.74
CA ALA A 448 -1.03 -3.88 -9.42
C ALA A 448 -2.12 -2.87 -8.97
N ASP A 449 -1.89 -1.58 -9.18
CA ASP A 449 -2.75 -0.48 -8.72
C ASP A 449 -3.77 -0.07 -9.80
N ASP A 450 -3.40 -0.20 -11.08
CA ASP A 450 -4.26 0.16 -12.21
C ASP A 450 -5.14 -1.01 -12.68
N ARG A 451 -6.47 -0.84 -12.61
CA ARG A 451 -7.51 -1.79 -12.99
C ARG A 451 -7.49 -2.03 -14.49
N ASP A 452 -7.25 -1.00 -15.30
CA ASP A 452 -7.26 -1.16 -16.76
C ASP A 452 -6.02 -1.92 -17.23
N VAL A 453 -4.89 -1.72 -16.56
CA VAL A 453 -3.66 -2.50 -16.80
C VAL A 453 -3.84 -3.93 -16.27
N VAL A 454 -4.41 -4.09 -15.07
CA VAL A 454 -4.45 -5.38 -14.38
C VAL A 454 -5.57 -6.28 -14.89
N ILE A 455 -6.81 -5.78 -14.93
CA ILE A 455 -8.00 -6.53 -15.38
C ILE A 455 -8.20 -6.39 -16.89
N GLY A 456 -7.82 -5.27 -17.51
CA GLY A 456 -8.10 -5.00 -18.91
C GLY A 456 -9.40 -4.22 -19.11
N SER A 457 -9.63 -3.80 -20.35
CA SER A 457 -10.86 -3.12 -20.78
C SER A 457 -11.73 -4.07 -21.62
N ARG A 458 -12.90 -3.62 -22.10
CA ARG A 458 -13.70 -4.40 -23.06
C ARG A 458 -12.97 -4.70 -24.37
N GLN A 459 -11.91 -3.96 -24.69
CA GLN A 459 -11.20 -4.03 -25.97
C GLN A 459 -9.76 -4.54 -25.81
N THR A 460 -9.20 -4.54 -24.60
CA THR A 460 -7.79 -4.87 -24.34
C THR A 460 -7.66 -5.84 -23.16
N LYS A 461 -6.85 -6.88 -23.32
CA LYS A 461 -6.51 -7.81 -22.23
C LYS A 461 -5.69 -7.12 -21.14
N GLY A 462 -5.92 -7.49 -19.89
CA GLY A 462 -5.12 -7.05 -18.73
C GLY A 462 -4.04 -8.05 -18.34
N VAL A 463 -3.19 -7.68 -17.38
CA VAL A 463 -2.15 -8.55 -16.79
C VAL A 463 -2.73 -9.88 -16.33
N VAL A 464 -3.93 -9.88 -15.73
CA VAL A 464 -4.58 -11.10 -15.21
C VAL A 464 -4.83 -12.14 -16.30
N ASP A 465 -5.09 -11.69 -17.52
CA ASP A 465 -5.31 -12.58 -18.67
C ASP A 465 -4.02 -13.32 -19.07
N TYR A 466 -2.86 -12.76 -18.72
CA TYR A 466 -1.54 -13.33 -19.01
C TYR A 466 -0.94 -14.11 -17.82
N LEU A 467 -1.64 -14.21 -16.69
CA LEU A 467 -1.12 -14.95 -15.54
C LEU A 467 -1.24 -16.47 -15.75
N PRO A 468 -0.20 -17.24 -15.42
CA PRO A 468 -0.21 -18.69 -15.55
C PRO A 468 -1.17 -19.36 -14.56
N GLN A 469 -1.65 -20.54 -14.93
CA GLN A 469 -2.44 -21.42 -14.07
C GLN A 469 -1.68 -22.71 -13.83
N SER A 470 -1.33 -22.98 -12.57
CA SER A 470 -0.56 -24.17 -12.17
C SER A 470 -0.99 -24.65 -10.79
N GLU A 471 -0.85 -25.95 -10.54
CA GLU A 471 -1.06 -26.53 -9.21
C GLU A 471 0.12 -26.31 -8.26
N GLU A 472 1.30 -26.11 -8.81
CA GLU A 472 2.57 -25.91 -8.08
C GLU A 472 3.02 -24.45 -8.06
N GLY A 473 2.27 -23.56 -8.71
CA GLY A 473 2.57 -22.14 -8.82
C GLY A 473 1.87 -21.29 -7.75
N VAL A 474 2.58 -20.29 -7.24
CA VAL A 474 2.06 -19.31 -6.27
C VAL A 474 2.17 -17.91 -6.84
N VAL A 475 1.13 -17.09 -6.69
CA VAL A 475 1.12 -15.68 -7.11
C VAL A 475 0.93 -14.76 -5.91
N LEU A 476 1.83 -13.79 -5.73
CA LEU A 476 1.73 -12.75 -4.73
C LEU A 476 1.54 -11.40 -5.41
N PHE A 477 0.47 -10.69 -5.09
CA PHE A 477 0.21 -9.35 -5.61
C PHE A 477 0.54 -8.29 -4.57
N THR A 478 1.04 -7.14 -5.00
CA THR A 478 1.00 -5.92 -4.18
C THR A 478 0.09 -4.90 -4.84
N THR A 479 -0.79 -4.27 -4.07
CA THR A 479 -1.70 -3.24 -4.58
C THR A 479 -2.12 -2.27 -3.49
N ARG A 480 -2.46 -1.04 -3.86
CA ARG A 480 -3.08 -0.04 -3.00
C ARG A 480 -4.60 -0.15 -3.00
N VAL A 481 -5.17 -0.89 -3.94
CA VAL A 481 -6.61 -0.90 -4.21
C VAL A 481 -7.24 -2.16 -3.61
N ARG A 482 -8.00 -1.99 -2.52
CA ARG A 482 -8.62 -3.12 -1.81
C ARG A 482 -9.60 -3.92 -2.68
N GLU A 483 -10.43 -3.26 -3.47
CA GLU A 483 -11.37 -3.92 -4.39
C GLU A 483 -10.63 -4.86 -5.35
N LEU A 484 -9.53 -4.37 -5.93
CA LEU A 484 -8.71 -5.13 -6.87
C LEU A 484 -8.02 -6.32 -6.19
N ALA A 485 -7.51 -6.15 -4.97
CA ALA A 485 -6.95 -7.26 -4.22
C ALA A 485 -7.97 -8.37 -3.95
N VAL A 486 -9.18 -8.00 -3.53
CA VAL A 486 -10.25 -8.96 -3.26
C VAL A 486 -10.66 -9.67 -4.55
N SER A 487 -10.77 -8.95 -5.67
CA SER A 487 -11.14 -9.56 -6.96
C SER A 487 -10.06 -10.52 -7.49
N LEU A 488 -8.77 -10.20 -7.29
CA LEU A 488 -7.65 -11.03 -7.72
C LEU A 488 -7.49 -12.32 -6.90
N THR A 489 -7.88 -12.32 -5.63
CA THR A 489 -7.52 -13.37 -4.66
C THR A 489 -8.69 -13.97 -3.89
N ARG A 490 -9.93 -13.61 -4.24
CA ARG A 490 -11.17 -14.15 -3.63
C ARG A 490 -11.22 -14.01 -2.10
N GLY A 491 -10.52 -13.03 -1.54
CA GLY A 491 -10.52 -12.71 -0.11
C GLY A 491 -9.23 -13.02 0.65
N ASP A 492 -8.26 -13.72 0.05
CA ASP A 492 -6.93 -13.92 0.64
C ASP A 492 -6.07 -12.65 0.55
N VAL A 493 -6.38 -11.71 1.45
CA VAL A 493 -5.78 -10.37 1.48
C VAL A 493 -5.06 -10.14 2.81
N LEU A 494 -3.76 -9.83 2.74
CA LEU A 494 -2.98 -9.30 3.85
C LEU A 494 -3.09 -7.76 3.85
N LYS A 495 -3.79 -7.21 4.84
CA LYS A 495 -3.85 -5.75 5.05
C LYS A 495 -2.61 -5.29 5.81
N LEU A 496 -1.76 -4.50 5.15
CA LEU A 496 -0.56 -3.91 5.70
C LEU A 496 -0.82 -2.46 6.13
N GLY A 497 -0.89 -2.24 7.44
CA GLY A 497 -1.03 -0.91 8.04
C GLY A 497 0.32 -0.18 8.19
N PRO A 498 0.36 0.94 8.93
CA PRO A 498 1.60 1.57 9.38
C PRO A 498 2.48 0.62 10.21
N MET A 499 3.74 1.00 10.45
CA MET A 499 4.62 0.25 11.37
C MET A 499 4.07 0.38 12.79
N ASP A 500 4.29 -0.63 13.63
CA ASP A 500 4.06 -0.44 15.05
C ASP A 500 5.12 0.50 15.63
N ARG A 501 4.82 1.07 16.81
CA ARG A 501 5.69 2.05 17.44
C ARG A 501 7.11 1.50 17.70
N PRO A 502 7.29 0.30 18.27
CA PRO A 502 8.64 -0.28 18.46
C PRO A 502 9.43 -0.45 17.16
N ASP A 503 8.81 -1.02 16.11
CA ASP A 503 9.47 -1.24 14.83
C ASP A 503 9.81 0.10 14.15
N ALA A 504 8.95 1.11 14.26
CA ALA A 504 9.18 2.43 13.67
C ALA A 504 10.34 3.18 14.34
N VAL A 505 10.44 3.12 15.68
CA VAL A 505 11.58 3.67 16.43
C VAL A 505 12.86 2.98 15.97
N HIS A 506 12.88 1.65 15.98
CA HIS A 506 14.06 0.89 15.57
C HIS A 506 14.46 1.18 14.12
N PHE A 507 13.48 1.34 13.23
CA PHE A 507 13.72 1.64 11.83
C PHE A 507 14.27 3.05 11.59
N LEU A 508 13.76 4.05 12.31
CA LEU A 508 14.32 5.41 12.29
C LEU A 508 15.76 5.41 12.82
N GLU A 509 16.01 4.75 13.96
CA GLU A 509 17.35 4.62 14.54
C GLU A 509 18.33 3.94 13.57
N ALA A 510 17.93 2.84 12.94
CA ALA A 510 18.76 2.14 11.96
C ALA A 510 19.04 2.95 10.68
N SER A 511 18.24 3.98 10.41
CA SER A 511 18.35 4.83 9.21
C SER A 511 19.17 6.10 9.44
N LEU A 512 19.47 6.46 10.69
CA LEU A 512 20.25 7.65 11.04
C LEU A 512 21.75 7.32 11.10
N ALA A 513 22.59 8.17 10.50
CA ALA A 513 24.03 7.95 10.40
C ALA A 513 24.82 8.33 11.66
N ASN A 514 24.25 9.16 12.54
CA ASN A 514 24.88 9.69 13.74
C ASN A 514 24.01 9.46 14.99
N ASP A 515 24.64 9.36 16.17
CA ASP A 515 24.01 9.42 17.50
C ASP A 515 23.46 10.85 17.80
N VAL A 516 22.60 11.37 16.92
CA VAL A 516 21.94 12.66 17.09
C VAL A 516 20.98 12.53 18.28
N VAL A 517 21.51 12.84 19.46
CA VAL A 517 20.87 13.09 20.77
C VAL A 517 19.46 12.49 20.88
N ARG A 518 19.41 11.25 21.36
CA ARG A 518 18.19 10.47 21.55
C ARG A 518 17.37 11.03 22.71
N ASN A 519 16.50 12.00 22.40
CA ASN A 519 15.36 12.26 23.26
C ASN A 519 14.18 11.43 22.75
N GLU A 520 13.87 10.38 23.52
CA GLU A 520 12.79 9.43 23.24
C GLU A 520 11.44 10.13 23.04
N ALA A 521 11.17 11.23 23.75
CA ALA A 521 9.95 12.01 23.56
C ALA A 521 9.92 12.68 22.18
N THR A 522 11.01 13.32 21.74
CA THR A 522 11.07 13.97 20.42
C THR A 522 11.07 12.98 19.26
N THR A 523 11.66 11.81 19.44
CA THR A 523 11.62 10.73 18.43
C THR A 523 10.19 10.22 18.26
N ASN A 524 9.49 10.00 19.37
CA ASN A 524 8.09 9.58 19.33
C ASN A 524 7.19 10.65 18.69
N GLU A 525 7.38 11.92 19.04
CA GLU A 525 6.65 13.02 18.40
C GLU A 525 6.89 13.08 16.88
N LEU A 526 8.13 12.87 16.42
CA LEU A 526 8.42 12.80 14.99
C LEU A 526 7.69 11.63 14.32
N LEU A 527 7.72 10.45 14.93
CA LEU A 527 7.06 9.27 14.37
C LEU A 527 5.53 9.40 14.31
N ASP A 528 4.93 10.06 15.30
CA ASP A 528 3.52 10.44 15.30
C ASP A 528 3.20 11.35 14.10
N GLU A 529 4.01 12.37 13.85
CA GLU A 529 3.84 13.29 12.70
C GLU A 529 4.04 12.57 11.35
N LEU A 530 4.93 11.58 11.30
CA LEU A 530 5.22 10.77 10.11
C LEU A 530 4.25 9.57 9.95
N ALA A 531 3.22 9.48 10.79
CA ALA A 531 2.19 8.44 10.75
C ALA A 531 2.72 7.01 10.86
N TYR A 532 3.93 6.82 11.38
CA TYR A 532 4.61 5.52 11.40
C TYR A 532 4.76 4.90 9.99
N LEU A 533 4.81 5.71 8.93
CA LEU A 533 4.98 5.22 7.55
C LEU A 533 6.46 5.02 7.23
N PRO A 534 6.90 3.81 6.85
CA PRO A 534 8.31 3.53 6.55
C PRO A 534 8.91 4.49 5.52
N LEU A 535 8.16 4.82 4.46
CA LEU A 535 8.67 5.75 3.45
C LEU A 535 8.88 7.17 4.00
N ALA A 536 7.98 7.66 4.85
CA ALA A 536 8.12 8.97 5.48
C ALA A 536 9.29 9.00 6.47
N ILE A 537 9.50 7.90 7.19
CA ILE A 537 10.63 7.72 8.11
C ILE A 537 11.97 7.76 7.36
N VAL A 538 12.11 7.00 6.27
CA VAL A 538 13.36 6.98 5.47
C VAL A 538 13.66 8.36 4.87
N GLN A 539 12.64 9.07 4.39
CA GLN A 539 12.83 10.43 3.89
C GLN A 539 13.27 11.41 4.96
N ALA A 540 12.63 11.36 6.13
CA ALA A 540 13.03 12.18 7.26
C ALA A 540 14.47 11.87 7.68
N ALA A 541 14.82 10.58 7.81
CA ALA A 541 16.18 10.15 8.14
C ALA A 541 17.21 10.60 7.10
N ALA A 542 16.92 10.46 5.80
CA ALA A 542 17.80 10.93 4.73
C ALA A 542 18.01 12.45 4.80
N TYR A 543 16.95 13.22 5.03
CA TYR A 543 17.05 14.67 5.20
C TYR A 543 17.86 15.06 6.44
N LEU A 544 17.61 14.40 7.58
CA LEU A 544 18.35 14.60 8.83
C LEU A 544 19.85 14.32 8.62
N ASN A 545 20.19 13.22 7.95
CA ASN A 545 21.57 12.83 7.66
C ASN A 545 22.27 13.84 6.72
N ILE A 546 21.63 14.25 5.63
CA ILE A 546 22.22 15.14 4.62
C ILE A 546 22.47 16.55 5.19
N ASN A 547 21.55 17.04 6.03
CA ASN A 547 21.62 18.40 6.57
C ASN A 547 22.24 18.44 7.98
N GLU A 548 22.75 17.32 8.49
CA GLU A 548 23.29 17.17 9.86
C GLU A 548 22.37 17.81 10.93
N MET A 549 21.07 17.59 10.78
CA MET A 549 20.03 18.30 11.54
C MET A 549 19.54 17.48 12.73
N SER A 550 19.14 18.16 13.82
CA SER A 550 18.49 17.50 14.96
C SER A 550 17.00 17.18 14.68
N VAL A 551 16.49 16.12 15.31
CA VAL A 551 15.06 15.74 15.25
C VAL A 551 14.16 16.90 15.70
N ALA A 552 14.54 17.61 16.77
CA ALA A 552 13.79 18.76 17.27
C ALA A 552 13.73 19.91 16.26
N ARG A 553 14.83 20.19 15.54
CA ARG A 553 14.84 21.22 14.50
C ARG A 553 14.01 20.80 13.28
N TYR A 554 14.07 19.52 12.92
CA TYR A 554 13.24 18.97 11.84
C TYR A 554 11.75 19.04 12.18
N LEU A 555 11.36 18.70 13.40
CA LEU A 555 9.99 18.88 13.90
C LEU A 555 9.52 20.34 13.84
N GLN A 556 10.38 21.31 14.18
CA GLN A 556 10.05 22.73 14.02
C GLN A 556 9.80 23.09 12.56
N LEU A 557 10.58 22.56 11.61
CA LEU A 557 10.34 22.79 10.17
C LEU A 557 9.06 22.09 9.70
N LEU A 558 8.72 20.92 10.26
CA LEU A 558 7.48 20.19 10.00
C LEU A 558 6.23 20.87 10.61
N ARG A 559 6.43 21.76 11.58
CA ARG A 559 5.37 22.54 12.23
C ARG A 559 5.37 24.02 11.81
N SER A 560 6.25 24.43 10.90
CA SER A 560 6.35 25.81 10.45
C SER A 560 5.29 26.12 9.39
N THR A 561 5.69 26.60 8.20
CA THR A 561 4.76 26.90 7.12
C THR A 561 4.47 25.68 6.28
N GLU A 562 3.26 25.60 5.72
CA GLU A 562 2.88 24.56 4.77
C GLU A 562 3.87 24.48 3.62
N GLN A 563 4.36 25.63 3.12
CA GLN A 563 5.36 25.72 2.07
C GLN A 563 6.68 25.02 2.43
N SER A 564 7.19 25.22 3.66
CA SER A 564 8.39 24.52 4.15
C SER A 564 8.19 23.00 4.19
N LEU A 565 6.98 22.56 4.53
CA LEU A 565 6.59 21.15 4.57
C LEU A 565 6.49 20.54 3.15
N VAL A 566 5.99 21.31 2.17
CA VAL A 566 6.02 20.92 0.75
C VAL A 566 7.46 20.73 0.27
N ASP A 567 8.36 21.67 0.58
CA ASP A 567 9.77 21.61 0.19
C ASP A 567 10.50 20.41 0.81
N LEU A 568 10.10 20.01 2.02
CA LEU A 568 10.61 18.81 2.71
C LEU A 568 10.10 17.51 2.08
N MET A 569 8.80 17.44 1.81
CA MET A 569 8.11 16.21 1.37
C MET A 569 8.23 15.93 -0.13
N SER A 570 8.52 16.97 -0.93
CA SER A 570 8.68 16.87 -2.39
C SER A 570 10.13 16.57 -2.81
N ARG A 571 11.07 16.50 -1.86
CA ARG A 571 12.46 16.15 -2.17
C ARG A 571 12.60 14.67 -2.50
N GLU A 572 13.32 14.41 -3.58
CA GLU A 572 13.63 13.06 -4.02
C GLU A 572 14.98 12.58 -3.45
N PHE A 573 14.99 11.34 -2.98
CA PHE A 573 16.20 10.65 -2.52
C PHE A 573 16.33 9.34 -3.31
N ARG A 574 17.56 8.99 -3.73
CA ARG A 574 17.80 7.73 -4.44
C ARG A 574 17.61 6.53 -3.50
N ASP A 575 16.85 5.54 -3.95
CA ASP A 575 16.63 4.25 -3.27
C ASP A 575 16.88 3.11 -4.28
N GLU A 576 17.93 2.32 -4.08
CA GLU A 576 18.32 1.20 -4.95
C GLU A 576 17.36 0.00 -4.90
N THR A 577 16.34 0.05 -4.03
CA THR A 577 15.32 -1.00 -3.88
C THR A 577 14.01 -0.68 -4.61
N ARG A 578 14.02 0.27 -5.56
CA ARG A 578 12.85 0.74 -6.31
C ARG A 578 13.13 0.88 -7.81
N TYR A 579 12.06 1.00 -8.60
CA TYR A 579 12.13 1.19 -10.05
C TYR A 579 12.73 2.57 -10.41
N GLU A 580 13.66 2.60 -11.37
CA GLU A 580 14.18 3.85 -11.94
C GLU A 580 13.02 4.69 -12.54
N GLY A 581 12.97 5.98 -12.20
CA GLY A 581 11.89 6.89 -12.62
C GLY A 581 10.63 6.87 -11.75
N SER A 582 10.58 6.05 -10.69
CA SER A 582 9.50 6.15 -9.68
C SER A 582 9.73 7.36 -8.78
N ALA A 583 8.69 8.20 -8.60
CA ALA A 583 8.80 9.41 -7.80
C ALA A 583 9.12 9.08 -6.33
N ASN A 584 10.24 9.64 -5.84
CA ASN A 584 10.80 9.29 -4.53
C ASN A 584 10.15 10.03 -3.36
N ALA A 585 9.30 11.02 -3.66
CA ALA A 585 8.61 11.86 -2.70
C ALA A 585 7.35 11.17 -2.11
N VAL A 586 7.21 11.14 -0.78
CA VAL A 586 5.98 10.66 -0.11
C VAL A 586 4.75 11.40 -0.65
N ALA A 587 4.86 12.72 -0.84
CA ALA A 587 3.80 13.53 -1.45
C ALA A 587 3.41 13.01 -2.84
N THR A 588 4.38 12.68 -3.70
CA THR A 588 4.11 12.16 -5.04
C THR A 588 3.45 10.79 -5.00
N THR A 589 3.76 9.95 -4.01
CA THR A 589 3.07 8.66 -3.87
C THR A 589 1.57 8.81 -3.62
N TRP A 590 1.14 9.85 -2.89
CA TRP A 590 -0.28 10.16 -2.68
C TRP A 590 -0.90 10.92 -3.85
N VAL A 591 -0.15 11.79 -4.54
CA VAL A 591 -0.59 12.44 -5.79
C VAL A 591 -0.98 11.40 -6.85
N VAL A 592 -0.20 10.33 -7.00
CA VAL A 592 -0.54 9.22 -7.90
C VAL A 592 -1.84 8.54 -7.47
N SER A 593 -2.02 8.28 -6.17
CA SER A 593 -3.27 7.70 -5.64
C SER A 593 -4.47 8.62 -5.87
N PHE A 594 -4.33 9.92 -5.67
CA PHE A 594 -5.39 10.90 -5.98
C PHE A 594 -5.75 10.86 -7.47
N SER A 595 -4.73 10.85 -8.34
CA SER A 595 -4.94 10.85 -9.80
C SER A 595 -5.71 9.61 -10.27
N GLN A 596 -5.45 8.45 -9.65
CA GLN A 596 -6.22 7.22 -9.87
C GLN A 596 -7.67 7.33 -9.39
N ILE A 597 -7.91 7.94 -8.21
CA ILE A 597 -9.27 8.18 -7.69
C ILE A 597 -10.03 9.07 -8.66
N ARG A 598 -9.43 10.17 -9.15
CA ARG A 598 -10.04 11.08 -10.13
C ARG A 598 -10.50 10.38 -11.40
N THR A 599 -9.73 9.42 -11.91
CA THR A 599 -10.10 8.67 -13.12
C THR A 599 -11.24 7.68 -12.87
N ARG A 600 -11.35 7.11 -11.67
CA ARG A 600 -12.29 6.01 -11.36
C ARG A 600 -13.59 6.45 -10.71
N ASP A 601 -13.50 7.41 -9.79
CA ASP A 601 -14.59 7.82 -8.95
C ASP A 601 -14.61 9.34 -8.84
N ALA A 602 -15.37 9.97 -9.74
CA ALA A 602 -15.55 11.41 -9.78
C ALA A 602 -16.11 11.96 -8.45
N VAL A 603 -17.00 11.22 -7.78
CA VAL A 603 -17.61 11.65 -6.51
C VAL A 603 -16.57 11.60 -5.39
N ALA A 604 -15.80 10.52 -5.29
CA ALA A 604 -14.71 10.42 -4.31
C ALA A 604 -13.62 11.49 -4.54
N ALA A 605 -13.34 11.83 -5.80
CA ALA A 605 -12.43 12.91 -6.14
C ALA A 605 -12.98 14.29 -5.75
N GLU A 606 -14.27 14.55 -5.98
CA GLU A 606 -14.96 15.76 -5.52
C GLU A 606 -14.95 15.86 -3.98
N LEU A 607 -15.20 14.74 -3.29
CA LEU A 607 -15.08 14.68 -1.83
C LEU A 607 -13.66 15.01 -1.36
N LEU A 608 -12.61 14.45 -1.99
CA LEU A 608 -11.23 14.80 -1.62
C LEU A 608 -10.88 16.27 -1.89
N LEU A 609 -11.39 16.85 -2.98
CA LEU A 609 -11.24 18.27 -3.25
C LEU A 609 -11.87 19.10 -2.12
N PHE A 610 -13.07 18.75 -1.68
CA PHE A 610 -13.72 19.41 -0.55
C PHE A 610 -12.99 19.20 0.78
N LEU A 611 -12.57 17.96 1.07
CA LEU A 611 -11.80 17.59 2.26
C LEU A 611 -10.48 18.36 2.36
N SER A 612 -9.90 18.76 1.23
CA SER A 612 -8.70 19.59 1.18
C SER A 612 -8.90 21.03 1.67
N CYS A 613 -10.15 21.46 1.85
CA CYS A 613 -10.50 22.82 2.29
C CYS A 613 -10.90 22.90 3.77
N ILE A 614 -11.13 21.77 4.43
CA ILE A 614 -11.67 21.73 5.80
C ILE A 614 -10.68 21.11 6.79
N GLU A 615 -11.02 21.14 8.08
CA GLU A 615 -10.23 20.49 9.11
C GLU A 615 -10.20 18.97 8.89
N TRP A 616 -9.02 18.35 9.01
CA TRP A 616 -8.80 16.95 8.60
C TRP A 616 -9.15 15.94 9.70
N LYS A 617 -9.48 16.42 10.91
CA LYS A 617 -9.90 15.59 12.04
C LYS A 617 -11.37 15.81 12.36
N ALA A 618 -12.00 14.77 12.90
CA ALA A 618 -13.36 14.77 13.40
C ALA A 618 -14.37 15.27 12.35
N ILE A 619 -14.27 14.77 11.11
CA ILE A 619 -15.12 15.15 9.98
C ILE A 619 -16.47 14.40 10.08
N PRO A 620 -17.59 15.07 10.36
CA PRO A 620 -18.90 14.43 10.36
C PRO A 620 -19.37 14.15 8.92
N ARG A 621 -20.02 13.00 8.66
CA ARG A 621 -20.56 12.67 7.33
C ARG A 621 -21.47 13.76 6.77
N SER A 622 -22.26 14.40 7.63
CA SER A 622 -23.26 15.40 7.24
C SER A 622 -22.67 16.70 6.68
N ILE A 623 -21.36 16.97 6.88
CA ILE A 623 -20.71 18.15 6.28
C ILE A 623 -20.29 17.91 4.83
N LEU A 624 -20.22 16.64 4.39
CA LEU A 624 -19.72 16.28 3.06
C LEU A 624 -20.73 16.65 1.96
N PRO A 625 -20.28 17.06 0.76
CA PRO A 625 -21.14 17.28 -0.39
C PRO A 625 -22.02 16.07 -0.73
N ALA A 626 -23.31 16.30 -0.93
CA ALA A 626 -24.27 15.24 -1.22
C ALA A 626 -24.02 14.61 -2.60
N ALA A 627 -23.98 13.28 -2.65
CA ALA A 627 -23.98 12.53 -3.90
C ALA A 627 -25.41 12.36 -4.44
N LYS A 628 -25.54 11.88 -5.70
CA LYS A 628 -26.85 11.59 -6.32
C LYS A 628 -27.70 10.57 -5.56
N SER A 629 -27.09 9.72 -4.73
CA SER A 629 -27.76 8.75 -3.86
C SER A 629 -26.87 8.36 -2.67
N GLU A 630 -27.48 7.89 -1.58
CA GLU A 630 -26.76 7.39 -0.39
C GLU A 630 -25.81 6.23 -0.72
N VAL A 631 -26.24 5.30 -1.57
CA VAL A 631 -25.38 4.18 -2.03
C VAL A 631 -24.13 4.71 -2.72
N ARG A 632 -24.26 5.73 -3.56
CA ARG A 632 -23.11 6.32 -4.27
C ARG A 632 -22.18 7.08 -3.30
N MET A 633 -22.75 7.70 -2.27
CA MET A 633 -21.98 8.35 -1.21
C MET A 633 -21.14 7.32 -0.44
N ASP A 634 -21.74 6.20 -0.06
CA ASP A 634 -21.05 5.12 0.63
C ASP A 634 -19.93 4.52 -0.22
N GLU A 635 -20.17 4.29 -1.51
CA GLU A 635 -19.13 3.81 -2.43
C GLU A 635 -17.96 4.80 -2.54
N ALA A 636 -18.24 6.10 -2.62
CA ALA A 636 -17.21 7.13 -2.70
C ALA A 636 -16.39 7.20 -1.40
N ILE A 637 -17.04 7.23 -0.23
CA ILE A 637 -16.36 7.21 1.07
C ILE A 637 -15.57 5.90 1.25
N ASN A 638 -16.14 4.76 0.88
CA ASN A 638 -15.45 3.47 0.94
C ASN A 638 -14.26 3.41 0.00
N THR A 639 -14.31 4.11 -1.14
CA THR A 639 -13.17 4.29 -2.02
C THR A 639 -12.07 5.07 -1.29
N LEU A 640 -12.39 6.20 -0.67
CA LEU A 640 -11.43 6.98 0.12
C LEU A 640 -10.85 6.20 1.31
N CYS A 641 -11.67 5.43 2.02
CA CYS A 641 -11.24 4.52 3.08
C CYS A 641 -10.40 3.36 2.55
N GLY A 642 -10.71 2.85 1.36
CA GLY A 642 -10.00 1.78 0.68
C GLY A 642 -8.58 2.20 0.29
N TYR A 643 -8.43 3.44 -0.18
CA TYR A 643 -7.13 4.09 -0.34
C TYR A 643 -6.55 4.60 0.99
N SER A 644 -7.29 4.49 2.09
CA SER A 644 -6.98 4.99 3.45
C SER A 644 -6.63 6.48 3.50
N PHE A 645 -7.25 7.27 2.63
CA PHE A 645 -7.27 8.72 2.73
C PHE A 645 -8.22 9.18 3.85
N LEU A 646 -9.25 8.38 4.12
CA LEU A 646 -10.14 8.52 5.27
C LEU A 646 -10.07 7.28 6.17
N THR A 647 -10.28 7.50 7.46
CA THR A 647 -10.40 6.46 8.48
C THR A 647 -11.68 6.70 9.26
N LYS A 648 -12.55 5.70 9.38
CA LYS A 648 -13.78 5.80 10.18
C LYS A 648 -13.43 5.79 11.68
N ARG A 649 -14.01 6.71 12.45
CA ARG A 649 -13.81 6.82 13.89
C ARG A 649 -14.93 6.07 14.64
N GLY A 650 -14.64 4.84 15.06
CA GLY A 650 -15.61 4.01 15.79
C GLY A 650 -16.80 3.56 14.94
N GLU A 651 -17.96 3.35 15.57
CA GLU A 651 -19.21 2.98 14.88
C GLU A 651 -19.97 4.19 14.32
N GLU A 652 -19.69 5.40 14.81
CA GLU A 652 -20.34 6.63 14.38
C GLU A 652 -19.87 7.10 12.99
N ASP A 653 -20.69 7.89 12.29
CA ASP A 653 -20.42 8.44 10.95
C ASP A 653 -19.47 9.65 10.97
N TRP A 654 -18.31 9.44 11.61
CA TRP A 654 -17.22 10.40 11.70
C TRP A 654 -15.96 9.83 11.06
N TYR A 655 -15.19 10.73 10.44
CA TYR A 655 -13.99 10.35 9.70
C TYR A 655 -12.80 11.22 10.09
N ASP A 656 -11.62 10.64 10.04
CA ASP A 656 -10.34 11.32 10.16
C ASP A 656 -9.52 11.12 8.89
N MET A 657 -8.88 12.19 8.42
CA MET A 657 -7.86 12.18 7.40
C MET A 657 -6.49 12.40 8.06
N HIS A 658 -5.48 11.67 7.62
CA HIS A 658 -4.13 11.89 8.13
C HIS A 658 -3.59 13.26 7.69
N ARG A 659 -2.94 14.01 8.58
CA ARG A 659 -2.40 15.37 8.29
C ARG A 659 -1.56 15.42 7.02
N LEU A 660 -0.66 14.45 6.83
CA LEU A 660 0.18 14.37 5.64
C LEU A 660 -0.59 14.06 4.34
N VAL A 661 -1.67 13.27 4.41
CA VAL A 661 -2.55 12.99 3.26
C VAL A 661 -3.36 14.25 2.91
N HIS A 662 -3.87 14.93 3.93
CA HIS A 662 -4.56 16.22 3.77
C HIS A 662 -3.65 17.25 3.09
N LEU A 663 -2.41 17.38 3.57
CA LEU A 663 -1.42 18.27 2.97
C LEU A 663 -1.11 17.88 1.52
N ALA A 664 -0.82 16.61 1.23
CA ALA A 664 -0.51 16.17 -0.13
C ALA A 664 -1.68 16.42 -1.10
N THR A 665 -2.91 16.23 -0.63
CA THR A 665 -4.12 16.56 -1.39
C THR A 665 -4.16 18.05 -1.72
N ARG A 666 -3.78 18.92 -0.77
CA ARG A 666 -3.73 20.38 -0.97
C ARG A 666 -2.60 20.81 -1.89
N VAL A 667 -1.40 20.25 -1.75
CA VAL A 667 -0.28 20.48 -2.70
C VAL A 667 -0.71 20.15 -4.12
N TRP A 668 -1.40 19.02 -4.28
CA TRP A 668 -1.94 18.61 -5.56
C TRP A 668 -2.97 19.61 -6.10
N VAL A 669 -3.92 20.07 -5.27
CA VAL A 669 -4.88 21.11 -5.64
C VAL A 669 -4.18 22.40 -6.07
N MET A 670 -3.10 22.81 -5.38
CA MET A 670 -2.32 24.00 -5.74
C MET A 670 -1.56 23.86 -7.07
N GLN A 671 -1.08 22.65 -7.40
CA GLN A 671 -0.27 22.40 -8.61
C GLN A 671 -1.10 22.11 -9.86
N GLN A 672 -2.24 21.44 -9.72
CA GLN A 672 -2.99 20.87 -10.85
C GLN A 672 -4.41 21.43 -11.04
N ASN A 673 -4.96 22.12 -10.04
CA ASN A 673 -6.28 22.72 -10.10
C ASN A 673 -6.23 24.22 -9.78
N ASN A 674 -7.30 24.93 -10.10
CA ASN A 674 -7.47 26.29 -9.62
C ASN A 674 -7.86 26.24 -8.14
N ALA A 675 -6.88 26.28 -7.23
CA ALA A 675 -7.10 26.22 -5.78
C ALA A 675 -8.18 27.20 -5.30
N ARG A 676 -8.26 28.38 -5.92
CA ARG A 676 -9.30 29.38 -5.67
C ARG A 676 -10.71 28.85 -5.95
N GLU A 677 -10.90 28.13 -7.06
CA GLU A 677 -12.20 27.57 -7.45
C GLU A 677 -12.64 26.46 -6.48
N VAL A 678 -11.70 25.62 -6.04
CA VAL A 678 -11.99 24.54 -5.08
C VAL A 678 -12.43 25.13 -3.73
N THR A 679 -11.70 26.12 -3.22
CA THR A 679 -12.07 26.84 -1.98
C THR A 679 -13.43 27.53 -2.13
N GLN A 680 -13.71 28.18 -3.27
CA GLN A 680 -15.01 28.81 -3.52
C GLN A 680 -16.16 27.80 -3.52
N LYS A 681 -16.00 26.64 -4.16
CA LYS A 681 -17.01 25.56 -4.13
C LYS A 681 -17.24 25.05 -2.71
N GLY A 682 -16.17 24.89 -1.93
CA GLY A 682 -16.27 24.49 -0.52
C GLY A 682 -17.02 25.52 0.33
N ILE A 683 -16.73 26.81 0.16
CA ILE A 683 -17.44 27.89 0.88
C ILE A 683 -18.92 27.89 0.52
N ARG A 684 -19.29 27.79 -0.77
CA ARG A 684 -20.70 27.73 -1.18
C ARG A 684 -21.43 26.54 -0.57
N HIS A 685 -20.80 25.37 -0.55
CA HIS A 685 -21.37 24.17 0.06
C HIS A 685 -21.62 24.38 1.55
N ILE A 686 -20.60 24.81 2.31
CA ILE A 686 -20.73 25.02 3.76
C ILE A 686 -21.75 26.13 4.04
N ALA A 687 -21.74 27.25 3.32
CA ALA A 687 -22.72 28.32 3.46
C ALA A 687 -24.18 27.88 3.21
N GLY A 688 -24.38 26.81 2.43
CA GLY A 688 -25.69 26.21 2.19
C GLY A 688 -26.18 25.27 3.31
N ILE A 689 -25.27 24.69 4.09
CA ILE A 689 -25.60 23.66 5.10
C ILE A 689 -25.30 24.08 6.54
N PHE A 690 -24.54 25.16 6.76
CA PHE A 690 -24.19 25.63 8.10
C PHE A 690 -25.47 26.12 8.79
N PRO A 691 -25.84 25.56 9.96
CA PRO A 691 -27.13 25.84 10.56
C PRO A 691 -27.15 27.20 11.28
N SER A 692 -28.35 27.64 11.69
CA SER A 692 -28.54 28.84 12.50
C SER A 692 -27.94 28.70 13.90
N ASP A 693 -27.82 29.83 14.59
CA ASP A 693 -27.46 29.98 16.00
C ASP A 693 -28.55 29.52 16.99
N ASP A 694 -29.64 28.91 16.49
CA ASP A 694 -30.67 28.29 17.33
C ASP A 694 -30.06 27.18 18.20
N TYR A 695 -30.43 27.16 19.48
CA TYR A 695 -29.87 26.20 20.44
C TYR A 695 -30.16 24.73 20.05
N ALA A 696 -31.27 24.45 19.37
CA ALA A 696 -31.58 23.13 18.83
C ALA A 696 -30.52 22.60 17.84
N ASN A 697 -29.80 23.50 17.17
CA ASN A 697 -28.75 23.18 16.20
C ASN A 697 -27.34 23.12 16.83
N GLN A 698 -27.21 23.31 18.15
CA GLN A 698 -25.94 23.47 18.85
C GLN A 698 -24.94 22.34 18.61
N ALA A 699 -25.39 21.09 18.68
CA ALA A 699 -24.52 19.95 18.43
C ALA A 699 -23.96 19.95 16.99
N VAL A 700 -24.77 20.38 16.01
CA VAL A 700 -24.42 20.35 14.59
C VAL A 700 -23.47 21.50 14.24
N TRP A 701 -23.76 22.75 14.59
CA TRP A 701 -22.82 23.84 14.28
C TRP A 701 -21.52 23.71 15.08
N ARG A 702 -21.52 23.21 16.33
CA ARG A 702 -20.27 22.96 17.07
C ARG A 702 -19.39 21.93 16.37
N ALA A 703 -20.00 20.89 15.77
CA ALA A 703 -19.27 19.93 14.96
C ALA A 703 -18.71 20.55 13.67
N TYR A 704 -19.43 21.47 13.03
CA TYR A 704 -19.01 22.10 11.77
C TYR A 704 -18.02 23.25 11.95
N LEU A 705 -17.99 23.87 13.13
CA LEU A 705 -17.25 25.09 13.39
C LEU A 705 -15.74 24.97 13.11
N PRO A 706 -15.00 23.92 13.55
CA PRO A 706 -13.58 23.77 13.22
C PRO A 706 -13.31 23.71 11.71
N HIS A 707 -14.14 22.96 10.98
CA HIS A 707 -14.05 22.84 9.52
C HIS A 707 -14.32 24.15 8.80
N THR A 708 -15.29 24.91 9.32
CA THR A 708 -15.72 26.19 8.75
C THR A 708 -14.68 27.28 9.01
N LEU A 709 -14.11 27.34 10.21
CA LEU A 709 -13.01 28.24 10.53
C LEU A 709 -11.80 27.97 9.63
N ARG A 710 -11.48 26.69 9.41
CA ARG A 710 -10.37 26.29 8.53
C ARG A 710 -10.52 26.83 7.11
N ILE A 711 -11.67 26.62 6.47
CA ILE A 711 -11.89 27.08 5.09
C ILE A 711 -11.90 28.61 4.99
N LEU A 712 -12.38 29.30 6.04
CA LEU A 712 -12.40 30.75 6.10
C LEU A 712 -10.99 31.33 6.25
N GLU A 713 -10.12 30.75 7.07
CA GLU A 713 -8.74 31.22 7.28
C GLU A 713 -7.84 31.06 6.04
N GLU A 714 -8.11 30.07 5.20
CA GLU A 714 -7.32 29.80 4.00
C GLU A 714 -7.75 30.57 2.76
N ARG A 715 -8.78 31.42 2.87
CA ARG A 715 -9.31 32.15 1.71
C ARG A 715 -8.24 33.10 1.14
N ARG A 716 -7.84 32.88 -0.11
CA ARG A 716 -6.99 33.81 -0.87
C ARG A 716 -7.86 34.74 -1.72
N GLY A 717 -8.37 35.83 -1.13
CA GLY A 717 -9.09 36.90 -1.85
C GLY A 717 -10.32 36.41 -2.64
N SER A 718 -11.15 35.57 -2.02
CA SER A 718 -12.38 35.06 -2.64
C SER A 718 -13.53 36.03 -2.40
N ASP A 719 -13.96 36.73 -3.44
CA ASP A 719 -15.07 37.69 -3.40
C ASP A 719 -16.33 36.97 -3.93
N ILE A 720 -17.03 36.26 -3.05
CA ILE A 720 -18.28 35.55 -3.35
C ILE A 720 -19.34 35.92 -2.32
N ALA A 721 -20.59 36.12 -2.76
CA ALA A 721 -21.67 36.60 -1.90
C ALA A 721 -21.91 35.68 -0.68
N GLU A 722 -21.76 34.37 -0.87
CA GLU A 722 -21.94 33.36 0.17
C GLU A 722 -20.90 33.45 1.30
N LEU A 723 -19.73 34.08 1.06
CA LEU A 723 -18.72 34.30 2.10
C LEU A 723 -19.26 35.22 3.19
N SER A 724 -19.90 36.33 2.81
CA SER A 724 -20.46 37.28 3.78
C SER A 724 -21.52 36.64 4.67
N LYS A 725 -22.35 35.77 4.08
CA LYS A 725 -23.39 34.99 4.78
C LYS A 725 -22.78 33.98 5.74
N LEU A 726 -21.76 33.23 5.30
CA LEU A 726 -21.11 32.24 6.16
C LEU A 726 -20.40 32.91 7.35
N CYS A 727 -19.69 34.01 7.11
CA CYS A 727 -19.05 34.80 8.17
C CYS A 727 -20.07 35.31 9.20
N LEU A 728 -21.27 35.75 8.76
CA LEU A 728 -22.36 36.17 9.66
C LEU A 728 -22.84 35.01 10.54
N LEU A 729 -23.15 33.85 9.93
CA LEU A 729 -23.66 32.68 10.66
C LEU A 729 -22.63 32.16 11.68
N VAL A 730 -21.36 32.07 11.29
CA VAL A 730 -20.26 31.67 12.17
C VAL A 730 -20.09 32.65 13.32
N GLY A 731 -20.14 33.96 13.02
CA GLY A 731 -20.08 35.02 14.01
C GLY A 731 -21.16 34.91 15.08
N ARG A 732 -22.42 34.74 14.66
CA ARG A 732 -23.57 34.55 15.57
C ARG A 732 -23.43 33.29 16.43
N CYS A 733 -23.05 32.16 15.83
CA CYS A 733 -22.83 30.92 16.58
C CYS A 733 -21.71 31.07 17.62
N LEU A 734 -20.61 31.76 17.26
CA LEU A 734 -19.51 32.05 18.20
C LEU A 734 -19.94 32.99 19.33
N GLN A 735 -20.84 33.95 19.09
CA GLN A 735 -21.43 34.78 20.15
C GLN A 735 -22.23 33.92 21.13
N VAL A 736 -23.08 33.02 20.63
CA VAL A 736 -23.85 32.08 21.47
C VAL A 736 -22.94 31.13 22.25
N ASP A 737 -21.80 30.73 21.67
CA ASP A 737 -20.78 29.91 22.33
C ASP A 737 -19.91 30.70 23.33
N GLY A 738 -20.08 32.02 23.43
CA GLY A 738 -19.30 32.89 24.32
C GLY A 738 -17.88 33.20 23.82
N ARG A 739 -17.52 32.81 22.59
CA ARG A 739 -16.21 33.06 21.98
C ARG A 739 -16.16 34.42 21.31
N ILE A 740 -16.44 35.47 22.09
CA ILE A 740 -16.77 36.81 21.59
C ILE A 740 -15.65 37.42 20.71
N ARG A 741 -14.38 37.28 21.12
CA ARG A 741 -13.23 37.80 20.33
C ARG A 741 -13.17 37.20 18.92
N GLU A 742 -13.46 35.91 18.78
CA GLU A 742 -13.47 35.25 17.48
C GLU A 742 -14.71 35.60 16.68
N ALA A 743 -15.85 35.80 17.35
CA ALA A 743 -17.06 36.29 16.71
C ALA A 743 -16.84 37.65 16.06
N VAL A 744 -16.21 38.60 16.77
CA VAL A 744 -15.84 39.93 16.25
C VAL A 744 -15.06 39.80 14.94
N LYS A 745 -14.00 39.00 14.90
CA LYS A 745 -13.16 38.80 13.69
C LYS A 745 -13.99 38.41 12.46
N TRP A 746 -14.95 37.49 12.60
CA TRP A 746 -15.74 37.03 11.46
C TRP A 746 -16.89 37.95 11.11
N LEU A 747 -17.48 38.63 12.10
CA LEU A 747 -18.50 39.64 11.87
C LEU A 747 -17.92 40.88 11.17
N GLU A 748 -16.70 41.31 11.52
CA GLU A 748 -15.94 42.34 10.81
C GLU A 748 -15.78 42.00 9.33
N GLU A 749 -15.36 40.77 9.02
CA GLU A 749 -15.24 40.32 7.64
C GLU A 749 -16.60 40.31 6.93
N SER A 750 -17.67 39.86 7.60
CA SER A 750 -19.02 39.87 7.02
C SER A 750 -19.45 41.29 6.64
N CYS A 751 -19.25 42.26 7.55
CA CYS A 751 -19.52 43.66 7.30
C CYS A 751 -18.69 44.22 6.14
N GLN A 752 -17.38 43.95 6.12
CA GLN A 752 -16.47 44.44 5.09
C GLN A 752 -16.91 43.98 3.69
N GLN A 753 -17.30 42.71 3.54
CA GLN A 753 -17.78 42.17 2.26
C GLN A 753 -19.14 42.78 1.82
N ARG A 754 -19.91 43.35 2.76
CA ARG A 754 -21.22 43.97 2.52
C ARG A 754 -21.18 45.49 2.42
N GLU A 755 -20.01 46.12 2.57
CA GLU A 755 -19.86 47.59 2.48
C GLU A 755 -20.27 48.16 1.11
N ALA A 756 -20.13 47.36 0.05
CA ALA A 756 -20.49 47.73 -1.32
C ALA A 756 -22.01 47.68 -1.60
N LEU A 757 -22.81 47.05 -0.74
CA LEU A 757 -24.28 47.03 -0.85
C LEU A 757 -24.85 48.42 -0.53
N ASP A 758 -26.11 48.67 -0.92
CA ASP A 758 -26.77 49.94 -0.59
C ASP A 758 -26.80 50.16 0.93
N LYS A 759 -26.79 51.42 1.38
CA LYS A 759 -26.80 51.75 2.81
C LYS A 759 -28.07 51.24 3.52
N ASN A 760 -29.17 51.06 2.77
CA ASN A 760 -30.44 50.56 3.26
C ASN A 760 -30.64 49.06 2.98
N ASP A 761 -29.61 48.36 2.51
CA ASP A 761 -29.68 46.91 2.26
C ASP A 761 -29.82 46.14 3.58
N SER A 762 -30.82 45.26 3.65
CA SER A 762 -31.15 44.50 4.87
C SER A 762 -30.01 43.59 5.34
N ASP A 763 -29.28 42.95 4.42
CA ASP A 763 -28.16 42.08 4.77
C ASP A 763 -26.97 42.89 5.28
N ARG A 764 -26.73 44.08 4.71
CA ARG A 764 -25.72 45.02 5.22
C ARG A 764 -26.04 45.45 6.65
N LEU A 765 -27.26 45.92 6.90
CA LEU A 765 -27.70 46.39 8.22
C LEU A 765 -27.65 45.28 9.26
N LEU A 766 -28.12 44.07 8.93
CA LEU A 766 -28.06 42.91 9.82
C LEU A 766 -26.62 42.56 10.22
N SER A 767 -25.66 42.59 9.29
CA SER A 767 -24.26 42.31 9.62
C SER A 767 -23.66 43.34 10.56
N GLN A 768 -23.96 44.63 10.35
CA GLN A 768 -23.49 45.72 11.21
C GLN A 768 -24.10 45.63 12.61
N HIS A 769 -25.38 45.28 12.71
CA HIS A 769 -26.05 45.06 13.99
C HIS A 769 -25.40 43.93 14.80
N GLU A 770 -25.16 42.77 14.19
CA GLU A 770 -24.54 41.64 14.89
C GLU A 770 -23.09 41.93 15.30
N LEU A 771 -22.33 42.64 14.47
CA LEU A 771 -20.96 43.09 14.82
C LEU A 771 -20.97 44.09 15.99
N ALA A 772 -21.92 45.02 16.03
CA ALA A 772 -22.06 45.95 17.14
C ALA A 772 -22.33 45.22 18.47
N ARG A 773 -23.24 44.24 18.45
CA ARG A 773 -23.50 43.35 19.60
C ARG A 773 -22.25 42.59 20.03
N ALA A 774 -21.42 42.15 19.09
CA ALA A 774 -20.16 41.46 19.38
C ALA A 774 -19.13 42.40 20.01
N TYR A 775 -18.98 43.62 19.50
CA TYR A 775 -18.07 44.61 20.08
C TYR A 775 -18.49 45.03 21.50
N GLU A 776 -19.79 45.21 21.74
CA GLU A 776 -20.33 45.47 23.08
C GLU A 776 -19.98 44.33 24.04
N ALA A 777 -20.30 43.09 23.64
CA ALA A 777 -19.99 41.90 24.44
C ALA A 777 -18.47 41.70 24.66
N ASN A 778 -17.61 42.24 23.79
CA ASN A 778 -16.15 42.16 23.90
C ASN A 778 -15.52 43.32 24.69
N GLY A 779 -16.32 44.23 25.25
CA GLY A 779 -15.84 45.44 25.93
C GLY A 779 -15.24 46.50 25.00
N GLN A 780 -15.35 46.32 23.68
CA GLN A 780 -14.91 47.28 22.65
C GLN A 780 -16.00 48.33 22.40
N VAL A 781 -16.50 48.93 23.48
CA VAL A 781 -17.64 49.84 23.45
C VAL A 781 -17.41 50.99 22.47
N LYS A 782 -16.18 51.52 22.35
CA LYS A 782 -15.83 52.58 21.38
C LYS A 782 -15.94 52.15 19.91
N GLU A 783 -15.64 50.89 19.56
CA GLU A 783 -15.77 50.39 18.18
C GLU A 783 -17.19 49.91 17.88
N ALA A 784 -17.91 49.37 18.89
CA ALA A 784 -19.37 49.17 18.84
C ALA A 784 -20.04 50.51 18.52
N VAL A 785 -19.70 51.51 19.33
CA VAL A 785 -20.07 52.91 19.18
C VAL A 785 -19.61 53.45 17.85
N LYS A 786 -18.44 53.12 17.29
CA LYS A 786 -17.99 53.69 16.02
C LYS A 786 -18.67 53.10 14.78
N LEU A 787 -18.94 51.80 14.82
CA LEU A 787 -19.72 51.09 13.82
C LEU A 787 -21.18 51.58 13.86
N LEU A 788 -21.66 51.80 15.08
CA LEU A 788 -22.80 52.61 15.42
C LEU A 788 -22.43 54.12 15.53
N GLU A 789 -21.40 54.68 14.86
CA GLU A 789 -21.04 56.14 14.71
C GLU A 789 -21.10 56.57 13.25
N GLY A 790 -21.15 55.59 12.35
CA GLY A 790 -22.07 55.71 11.21
C GLY A 790 -23.55 55.79 11.65
N VAL A 791 -23.85 55.57 12.95
CA VAL A 791 -25.17 55.60 13.60
C VAL A 791 -25.05 56.04 15.12
N VAL A 792 -24.17 57.04 15.43
CA VAL A 792 -23.51 57.57 16.71
C VAL A 792 -24.21 57.31 18.07
N ALA A 793 -23.64 57.48 19.30
CA ALA A 793 -22.50 57.08 20.18
C ALA A 793 -22.74 57.34 21.72
N ILE A 794 -22.79 56.26 22.54
CA ILE A 794 -23.55 55.93 23.81
C ILE A 794 -23.54 56.90 25.05
N GLU A 795 -24.31 57.99 25.00
CA GLU A 795 -25.09 58.62 26.11
C GLU A 795 -26.23 59.52 25.57
N ALA A 796 -26.18 59.83 24.27
CA ALA A 796 -27.28 60.35 23.46
C ALA A 796 -28.15 59.21 22.86
N GLU A 797 -27.77 57.94 23.06
CA GLU A 797 -28.13 56.79 22.19
C GLU A 797 -29.45 56.20 22.50
N VAL A 798 -29.83 56.22 23.76
CA VAL A 798 -31.15 55.72 24.09
C VAL A 798 -32.20 56.75 23.64
N LYS A 799 -31.81 58.03 23.47
CA LYS A 799 -32.63 59.08 22.85
C LYS A 799 -32.53 59.11 21.31
N GLU A 800 -31.38 58.80 20.70
CA GLU A 800 -31.22 58.73 19.24
C GLU A 800 -31.74 57.42 18.63
N ALA A 801 -31.58 56.26 19.27
CA ALA A 801 -32.22 55.01 18.86
C ALA A 801 -33.75 55.14 18.91
N VAL A 802 -34.26 55.79 19.96
CA VAL A 802 -35.65 56.21 20.05
C VAL A 802 -36.02 57.13 18.87
N LYS A 803 -35.20 58.13 18.52
CA LYS A 803 -35.49 59.08 17.42
C LYS A 803 -35.42 58.44 16.03
N LEU A 804 -34.52 57.47 15.81
CA LEU A 804 -34.39 56.70 14.58
C LEU A 804 -35.57 55.75 14.42
N LEU A 805 -35.93 55.01 15.48
CA LEU A 805 -37.11 54.15 15.48
C LEU A 805 -38.41 54.97 15.39
N GLU A 806 -38.48 56.16 15.99
CA GLU A 806 -39.56 57.14 15.75
C GLU A 806 -39.61 57.55 14.27
N GLY A 807 -38.46 57.74 13.62
CA GLY A 807 -38.35 58.04 12.19
C GLY A 807 -38.76 56.87 11.27
N VAL A 808 -38.34 55.64 11.59
CA VAL A 808 -38.73 54.41 10.87
C VAL A 808 -40.24 54.19 10.99
N VAL A 809 -40.78 54.25 12.22
CA VAL A 809 -42.22 54.13 12.46
C VAL A 809 -43.00 55.26 11.76
N ALA A 810 -42.44 56.46 11.65
CA ALA A 810 -43.05 57.56 10.90
C ALA A 810 -43.05 57.32 9.38
N ILE A 811 -41.95 56.84 8.80
CA ILE A 811 -41.87 56.50 7.37
C ILE A 811 -42.79 55.32 7.06
N GLU A 812 -42.75 54.26 7.86
CA GLU A 812 -43.67 53.13 7.74
C GLU A 812 -45.12 53.56 7.91
N ALA A 813 -45.41 54.58 8.72
CA ALA A 813 -46.76 55.12 8.83
C ALA A 813 -47.25 55.82 7.56
N GLU A 814 -46.35 56.33 6.72
CA GLU A 814 -46.66 56.93 5.41
C GLU A 814 -46.75 55.88 4.29
N VAL A 815 -46.00 54.76 4.40
CA VAL A 815 -45.81 53.80 3.30
C VAL A 815 -46.55 52.46 3.53
N LEU A 816 -46.84 52.08 4.77
CA LEU A 816 -47.44 50.81 5.16
C LEU A 816 -48.77 51.00 5.93
N ALA A 817 -49.73 50.10 5.71
CA ALA A 817 -51.01 50.10 6.44
C ALA A 817 -50.81 49.87 7.95
N GLU A 818 -51.74 50.35 8.79
CA GLU A 818 -51.62 50.30 10.26
C GLU A 818 -51.57 48.88 10.84
N ASP A 819 -52.17 47.91 10.15
CA ASP A 819 -52.21 46.50 10.50
C ASP A 819 -51.06 45.68 9.88
N TYR A 820 -50.15 46.33 9.14
CA TYR A 820 -49.06 45.64 8.46
C TYR A 820 -48.05 45.05 9.47
N PRO A 821 -47.64 43.77 9.33
CA PRO A 821 -46.81 43.08 10.33
C PRO A 821 -45.49 43.78 10.66
N ASP A 822 -44.76 44.25 9.64
CA ASP A 822 -43.46 44.89 9.80
C ASP A 822 -43.58 46.21 10.57
N ARG A 823 -44.60 47.02 10.27
CA ARG A 823 -44.91 48.25 11.00
C ARG A 823 -45.20 47.98 12.49
N LEU A 824 -45.94 46.91 12.78
CA LEU A 824 -46.23 46.52 14.16
C LEU A 824 -44.99 45.98 14.88
N MET A 825 -44.08 45.30 14.18
CA MET A 825 -42.80 44.84 14.75
C MET A 825 -41.87 46.01 15.07
N SER A 826 -41.69 46.95 14.14
CA SER A 826 -40.90 48.18 14.36
C SER A 826 -41.44 49.00 15.53
N GLN A 827 -42.77 49.07 15.71
CA GLN A 827 -43.39 49.69 16.89
C GLN A 827 -43.11 48.94 18.20
N GLN A 828 -43.04 47.60 18.18
CA GLN A 828 -42.66 46.82 19.36
C GLN A 828 -41.19 47.02 19.72
N GLU A 829 -40.32 47.15 18.72
CA GLU A 829 -38.89 47.44 18.91
C GLU A 829 -38.66 48.86 19.44
N LEU A 830 -39.38 49.87 18.92
CA LEU A 830 -39.39 51.23 19.47
C LEU A 830 -39.84 51.25 20.94
N ALA A 831 -40.82 50.42 21.30
CA ALA A 831 -41.25 50.32 22.69
C ALA A 831 -40.18 49.71 23.60
N GLY A 832 -39.46 48.68 23.13
CA GLY A 832 -38.29 48.14 23.83
C GLY A 832 -37.19 49.19 24.01
N ALA A 833 -36.90 49.98 22.97
CA ALA A 833 -35.95 51.09 23.05
C ALA A 833 -36.39 52.15 24.07
N TYR A 834 -37.68 52.51 24.10
CA TYR A 834 -38.22 53.41 25.13
C TYR A 834 -38.09 52.82 26.55
N GLN A 835 -38.21 51.51 26.74
CA GLN A 835 -38.01 50.86 28.05
C GLN A 835 -36.56 51.00 28.52
N VAL A 836 -35.62 50.75 27.62
CA VAL A 836 -34.18 50.90 27.89
C VAL A 836 -33.82 52.37 28.15
N ASP A 837 -34.49 53.35 27.52
CA ASP A 837 -34.28 54.81 27.76
C ASP A 837 -34.90 55.30 29.08
N GLY A 838 -35.63 54.45 29.79
CA GLY A 838 -36.44 54.87 30.93
C GLY A 838 -37.66 55.71 30.53
N GLN A 839 -37.99 55.85 29.24
CA GLN A 839 -39.23 56.44 28.73
C GLN A 839 -40.41 55.47 28.83
N ILE A 840 -40.57 54.81 30.00
CA ILE A 840 -41.51 53.70 30.23
C ILE A 840 -42.95 54.06 29.84
N ARG A 841 -43.39 55.31 30.07
CA ARG A 841 -44.74 55.77 29.70
C ARG A 841 -44.99 55.79 28.19
N LYS A 842 -43.98 56.11 27.37
CA LYS A 842 -44.11 56.07 25.90
C LYS A 842 -44.14 54.63 25.39
N ALA A 843 -43.31 53.76 25.96
CA ALA A 843 -43.34 52.32 25.66
C ALA A 843 -44.73 51.71 25.91
N VAL A 844 -45.32 51.99 27.08
CA VAL A 844 -46.67 51.53 27.42
C VAL A 844 -47.72 52.07 26.44
N GLY A 845 -47.63 53.35 26.05
CA GLY A 845 -48.54 53.95 25.08
C GLY A 845 -48.50 53.27 23.70
N LEU A 846 -47.29 52.99 23.20
CA LEU A 846 -47.08 52.36 21.90
C LEU A 846 -47.49 50.88 21.90
N LEU A 847 -47.14 50.13 22.95
CA LEU A 847 -47.56 48.73 23.09
C LEU A 847 -49.07 48.58 23.24
N LYS A 848 -49.74 49.51 23.95
CA LYS A 848 -51.21 49.57 24.00
C LYS A 848 -51.81 49.70 22.60
N HIS A 849 -51.26 50.59 21.78
CA HIS A 849 -51.71 50.79 20.40
C HIS A 849 -51.55 49.52 19.55
N VAL A 850 -50.38 48.88 19.60
CA VAL A 850 -50.12 47.60 18.90
C VAL A 850 -51.09 46.52 19.33
N VAL A 851 -51.37 46.39 20.64
CA VAL A 851 -52.32 45.40 21.16
C VAL A 851 -53.74 45.65 20.65
N VAL A 852 -54.18 46.92 20.57
CA VAL A 852 -55.52 47.27 20.06
C VAL A 852 -55.64 46.93 18.58
N ILE A 853 -54.66 47.29 17.75
CA ILE A 853 -54.69 46.96 16.31
C ILE A 853 -54.65 45.44 16.10
N ARG A 854 -53.76 44.72 16.80
CA ARG A 854 -53.73 43.26 16.71
C ARG A 854 -55.04 42.62 17.18
N ALA A 855 -55.76 43.24 18.10
CA ALA A 855 -57.07 42.75 18.54
C ALA A 855 -58.19 42.94 17.52
N THR A 856 -58.08 43.89 16.57
CA THR A 856 -59.08 44.08 15.50
C THR A 856 -58.85 43.16 14.31
N VAL A 857 -57.61 42.75 14.05
CA VAL A 857 -57.25 41.94 12.86
C VAL A 857 -56.92 40.48 13.18
N LEU A 858 -56.57 40.14 14.44
CA LEU A 858 -56.22 38.78 14.85
C LEU A 858 -57.16 38.25 15.93
N ALA A 859 -57.47 36.95 15.83
CA ALA A 859 -58.22 36.22 16.84
C ALA A 859 -57.51 36.24 18.22
N GLU A 860 -58.27 36.04 19.31
CA GLU A 860 -57.78 36.17 20.68
C GLU A 860 -56.65 35.17 21.03
N ASP A 861 -56.66 34.01 20.39
CA ASP A 861 -55.67 32.94 20.51
C ASP A 861 -54.48 33.09 19.55
N HIS A 862 -54.47 34.11 18.70
CA HIS A 862 -53.42 34.29 17.71
C HIS A 862 -52.06 34.60 18.37
N PRO A 863 -50.96 33.89 18.02
CA PRO A 863 -49.66 34.04 18.68
C PRO A 863 -49.12 35.48 18.74
N HIS A 864 -49.17 36.22 17.63
CA HIS A 864 -48.74 37.62 17.60
C HIS A 864 -49.57 38.56 18.49
N ARG A 865 -50.87 38.29 18.68
CA ARG A 865 -51.72 39.05 19.60
C ARG A 865 -51.29 38.79 21.04
N LEU A 866 -51.17 37.52 21.42
CA LEU A 866 -50.72 37.10 22.75
C LEU A 866 -49.30 37.61 23.08
N MET A 867 -48.38 37.59 22.11
CA MET A 867 -47.03 38.13 22.27
C MET A 867 -47.04 39.64 22.53
N SER A 868 -47.87 40.41 21.82
CA SER A 868 -47.98 41.85 22.07
C SER A 868 -48.55 42.18 23.44
N GLN A 869 -49.50 41.38 23.93
CA GLN A 869 -50.04 41.50 25.29
C GLN A 869 -49.00 41.13 26.36
N HIS A 870 -48.22 40.08 26.12
CA HIS A 870 -47.10 39.69 26.98
C HIS A 870 -46.06 40.81 27.12
N ASN A 871 -45.64 41.43 26.01
CA ASN A 871 -44.68 42.53 26.02
C ASN A 871 -45.25 43.78 26.73
N LEU A 872 -46.53 44.10 26.51
CA LEU A 872 -47.21 45.19 27.22
C LEU A 872 -47.25 44.96 28.74
N ALA A 873 -47.46 43.71 29.18
CA ALA A 873 -47.45 43.39 30.59
C ALA A 873 -46.05 43.55 31.22
N GLY A 874 -44.99 43.17 30.51
CA GLY A 874 -43.62 43.46 30.93
C GLY A 874 -43.39 44.96 31.13
N ALA A 875 -43.81 45.78 30.16
CA ALA A 875 -43.72 47.23 30.27
C ALA A 875 -44.54 47.82 31.43
N TYR A 876 -45.69 47.23 31.76
CA TYR A 876 -46.45 47.62 32.95
C TYR A 876 -45.72 47.31 34.25
N LEU A 877 -45.06 46.15 34.36
CA LEU A 877 -44.26 45.80 35.53
C LEU A 877 -43.11 46.79 35.73
N ASP A 878 -42.40 47.14 34.65
CA ASP A 878 -41.32 48.12 34.69
C ASP A 878 -41.83 49.52 35.08
N ASN A 879 -43.09 49.85 34.74
CA ASN A 879 -43.74 51.10 35.13
C ASN A 879 -44.34 51.08 36.55
N GLY A 880 -44.25 49.97 37.29
CA GLY A 880 -44.88 49.78 38.59
C GLY A 880 -46.42 49.60 38.53
N GLN A 881 -47.00 49.43 37.34
CA GLN A 881 -48.41 49.15 37.11
C GLN A 881 -48.71 47.66 37.27
N VAL A 882 -48.42 47.14 38.46
CA VAL A 882 -48.44 45.70 38.74
C VAL A 882 -49.82 45.08 38.53
N LYS A 883 -50.89 45.83 38.84
CA LYS A 883 -52.27 45.33 38.73
C LYS A 883 -52.68 45.12 37.26
N GLU A 884 -52.35 46.06 36.39
CA GLU A 884 -52.64 45.98 34.96
C GLU A 884 -51.80 44.91 34.26
N ALA A 885 -50.54 44.71 34.70
CA ALA A 885 -49.71 43.60 34.23
C ALA A 885 -50.31 42.24 34.60
N LEU A 886 -50.80 42.10 35.84
CA LEU A 886 -51.43 40.87 36.32
C LEU A 886 -52.68 40.53 35.51
N GLU A 887 -53.62 41.47 35.35
CA GLU A 887 -54.86 41.24 34.60
C GLU A 887 -54.57 40.78 33.15
N LEU A 888 -53.55 41.35 32.51
CA LEU A 888 -53.17 41.00 31.14
C LEU A 888 -52.46 39.64 31.06
N LEU A 889 -51.54 39.35 31.97
CA LEU A 889 -50.81 38.07 32.00
C LEU A 889 -51.70 36.90 32.42
N GLU A 890 -52.65 37.10 33.34
CA GLU A 890 -53.64 36.07 33.70
C GLU A 890 -54.50 35.68 32.48
N GLY A 891 -54.94 36.67 31.68
CA GLY A 891 -55.65 36.41 30.44
C GLY A 891 -54.81 35.67 29.39
N VAL A 892 -53.58 36.10 29.16
CA VAL A 892 -52.65 35.45 28.20
C VAL A 892 -52.33 34.01 28.62
N VAL A 893 -52.04 33.80 29.91
CA VAL A 893 -51.74 32.46 30.45
C VAL A 893 -52.97 31.57 30.39
N ALA A 894 -54.18 32.08 30.64
CA ALA A 894 -55.41 31.30 30.52
C ALA A 894 -55.60 30.79 29.08
N ILE A 895 -55.53 31.68 28.09
CA ILE A 895 -55.67 31.30 26.67
C ILE A 895 -54.58 30.32 26.25
N ARG A 896 -53.31 30.59 26.59
CA ARG A 896 -52.20 29.69 26.27
C ARG A 896 -52.29 28.35 26.98
N THR A 897 -52.93 28.29 28.15
CA THR A 897 -53.17 27.03 28.88
C THR A 897 -54.21 26.15 28.17
N GLU A 898 -55.20 26.77 27.52
CA GLU A 898 -56.24 26.06 26.76
C GLU A 898 -55.74 25.60 25.37
N VAL A 899 -54.96 26.45 24.69
CA VAL A 899 -54.58 26.26 23.28
C VAL A 899 -53.24 25.55 23.10
N LEU A 900 -52.30 25.71 24.04
CA LEU A 900 -50.94 25.19 23.91
C LEU A 900 -50.67 24.08 24.92
N ALA A 901 -49.92 23.06 24.48
CA ALA A 901 -49.43 21.98 25.33
C ALA A 901 -48.60 22.53 26.52
N GLU A 902 -48.52 21.77 27.61
CA GLU A 902 -47.92 22.24 28.87
C GLU A 902 -46.43 22.57 28.75
N ASP A 903 -45.74 21.93 27.81
CA ASP A 903 -44.33 22.10 27.48
C ASP A 903 -44.06 23.14 26.39
N HIS A 904 -45.09 23.80 25.86
CA HIS A 904 -44.91 24.79 24.81
C HIS A 904 -44.13 26.01 25.31
N PRO A 905 -43.06 26.46 24.62
CA PRO A 905 -42.21 27.57 25.07
C PRO A 905 -42.97 28.85 25.39
N ASP A 906 -43.90 29.27 24.54
CA ASP A 906 -44.70 30.49 24.77
C ASP A 906 -45.60 30.41 26.00
N ARG A 907 -46.09 29.21 26.33
CA ARG A 907 -46.89 28.99 27.55
C ARG A 907 -45.99 29.15 28.76
N LEU A 908 -44.85 28.48 28.78
CA LEU A 908 -43.86 28.56 29.86
C LEU A 908 -43.34 30.00 30.06
N ALA A 909 -43.02 30.72 28.98
CA ALA A 909 -42.58 32.11 29.03
C ALA A 909 -43.66 33.04 29.63
N SER A 910 -44.93 32.89 29.24
CA SER A 910 -46.02 33.68 29.86
C SER A 910 -46.25 33.36 31.34
N GLN A 911 -46.09 32.09 31.73
CA GLN A 911 -46.19 31.68 33.13
C GLN A 911 -45.02 32.19 33.97
N HIS A 912 -43.81 32.22 33.39
CA HIS A 912 -42.64 32.84 33.99
C HIS A 912 -42.89 34.33 34.29
N GLU A 913 -43.38 35.10 33.31
CA GLU A 913 -43.68 36.52 33.51
C GLU A 913 -44.85 36.75 34.47
N LEU A 914 -45.89 35.91 34.45
CA LEU A 914 -46.96 35.96 35.45
C LEU A 914 -46.43 35.74 36.87
N ALA A 915 -45.46 34.83 37.06
CA ALA A 915 -44.83 34.63 38.36
C ALA A 915 -44.01 35.85 38.80
N ARG A 916 -43.32 36.52 37.88
CA ARG A 916 -42.65 37.80 38.16
C ARG A 916 -43.66 38.86 38.60
N ALA A 917 -44.82 38.95 37.95
CA ALA A 917 -45.91 39.85 38.32
C ALA A 917 -46.48 39.54 39.71
N TYR A 918 -46.75 38.26 40.01
CA TYR A 918 -47.18 37.84 41.35
C TYR A 918 -46.16 38.21 42.43
N ARG A 919 -44.87 38.05 42.15
CA ARG A 919 -43.81 38.45 43.09
C ARG A 919 -43.80 39.95 43.33
N ALA A 920 -43.91 40.76 42.27
CA ALA A 920 -43.98 42.22 42.38
C ALA A 920 -45.22 42.68 43.15
N ASN A 921 -46.34 41.93 43.08
CA ASN A 921 -47.56 42.21 43.82
C ASN A 921 -47.56 41.68 45.27
N GLY A 922 -46.46 41.04 45.70
CA GLY A 922 -46.37 40.40 47.02
C GLY A 922 -47.11 39.06 47.15
N GLN A 923 -47.66 38.51 46.07
CA GLN A 923 -48.27 37.18 46.00
C GLN A 923 -47.19 36.09 45.86
N ILE A 924 -46.22 36.08 46.78
CA ILE A 924 -45.01 35.25 46.71
C ILE A 924 -45.34 33.76 46.57
N LYS A 925 -46.38 33.27 47.27
CA LYS A 925 -46.79 31.86 47.24
C LYS A 925 -47.30 31.40 45.87
N GLU A 926 -48.05 32.25 45.17
CA GLU A 926 -48.54 31.95 43.82
C GLU A 926 -47.39 31.96 42.81
N ALA A 927 -46.44 32.90 42.96
CA ALA A 927 -45.22 32.92 42.15
C ALA A 927 -44.39 31.65 42.31
N VAL A 928 -44.16 31.20 43.56
CA VAL A 928 -43.43 29.96 43.85
C VAL A 928 -44.11 28.75 43.21
N LYS A 929 -45.42 28.59 43.41
CA LYS A 929 -46.19 27.46 42.88
C LYS A 929 -46.12 27.40 41.34
N LEU A 930 -46.22 28.54 40.67
CA LEU A 930 -46.15 28.60 39.21
C LEU A 930 -44.74 28.28 38.69
N LEU A 931 -43.70 28.83 39.32
CA LEU A 931 -42.30 28.60 38.95
C LEU A 931 -41.82 27.18 39.24
N GLU A 932 -42.26 26.54 40.34
CA GLU A 932 -41.99 25.13 40.61
C GLU A 932 -42.53 24.23 39.49
N ARG A 933 -43.73 24.54 38.97
CA ARG A 933 -44.32 23.83 37.83
C ARG A 933 -43.56 24.06 36.53
N VAL A 934 -43.26 25.31 36.20
CA VAL A 934 -42.50 25.67 34.99
C VAL A 934 -41.13 24.99 35.00
N ALA A 935 -40.40 25.09 36.11
CA ALA A 935 -39.08 24.48 36.25
C ALA A 935 -39.11 22.95 36.19
N ALA A 936 -40.19 22.30 36.64
CA ALA A 936 -40.36 20.85 36.51
C ALA A 936 -40.56 20.43 35.05
N ILE A 937 -41.43 21.12 34.31
CA ILE A 937 -41.69 20.84 32.90
C ILE A 937 -40.42 21.09 32.07
N GLU A 938 -39.78 22.25 32.25
CA GLU A 938 -38.51 22.57 31.60
C GLU A 938 -37.41 21.55 31.94
N ALA A 939 -37.44 20.94 33.12
CA ALA A 939 -36.49 19.91 33.49
C ALA A 939 -36.65 18.59 32.71
N GLU A 940 -37.87 18.29 32.25
CA GLU A 940 -38.17 17.12 31.42
C GLU A 940 -37.87 17.38 29.93
N VAL A 941 -38.11 18.60 29.44
CA VAL A 941 -38.03 18.90 28.00
C VAL A 941 -36.77 19.63 27.54
N LEU A 942 -36.08 20.35 28.43
CA LEU A 942 -34.89 21.13 28.09
C LEU A 942 -33.64 20.56 28.79
N ALA A 943 -32.51 20.57 28.08
CA ALA A 943 -31.21 20.21 28.64
C ALA A 943 -30.87 21.08 29.86
N GLU A 944 -30.06 20.54 30.78
CA GLU A 944 -29.76 21.22 32.06
C GLU A 944 -29.06 22.57 31.88
N ASP A 945 -28.33 22.78 30.78
CA ASP A 945 -27.62 24.01 30.43
C ASP A 945 -28.42 24.97 29.53
N HIS A 946 -29.69 24.67 29.24
CA HIS A 946 -30.52 25.52 28.40
C HIS A 946 -30.78 26.90 29.06
N PRO A 947 -30.59 28.03 28.35
CA PRO A 947 -30.73 29.38 28.92
C PRO A 947 -32.07 29.65 29.61
N ASN A 948 -33.20 29.30 28.97
CA ASN A 948 -34.54 29.49 29.52
C ASN A 948 -34.77 28.72 30.82
N ARG A 949 -34.35 27.44 30.87
CA ARG A 949 -34.40 26.62 32.09
C ARG A 949 -33.63 27.27 33.23
N LEU A 950 -32.40 27.72 32.95
CA LEU A 950 -31.58 28.40 33.96
C LEU A 950 -32.19 29.75 34.40
N ALA A 951 -32.83 30.50 33.50
CA ALA A 951 -33.51 31.75 33.82
C ALA A 951 -34.73 31.54 34.73
N SER A 952 -35.61 30.59 34.39
CA SER A 952 -36.76 30.20 35.21
C SER A 952 -36.33 29.69 36.59
N GLN A 953 -35.29 28.85 36.67
CA GLN A 953 -34.73 28.40 37.94
C GLN A 953 -34.11 29.56 38.75
N GLN A 954 -33.47 30.53 38.11
CA GLN A 954 -32.94 31.71 38.79
C GLN A 954 -34.06 32.57 39.40
N VAL A 955 -35.18 32.74 38.68
CA VAL A 955 -36.36 33.46 39.20
C VAL A 955 -37.07 32.66 40.30
N LEU A 956 -37.10 31.33 40.21
CA LEU A 956 -37.56 30.45 41.29
C LEU A 956 -36.71 30.59 42.55
N ALA A 957 -35.38 30.67 42.43
CA ALA A 957 -34.51 30.91 43.57
C ALA A 957 -34.78 32.26 44.25
N GLN A 958 -35.02 33.32 43.46
CA GLN A 958 -35.43 34.62 44.00
C GLN A 958 -36.79 34.55 44.70
N ALA A 959 -37.75 33.79 44.15
CA ALA A 959 -39.06 33.59 44.76
C ALA A 959 -38.95 32.82 46.09
N TYR A 960 -38.13 31.77 46.15
CA TYR A 960 -37.81 31.06 47.39
C TYR A 960 -37.17 31.97 48.44
N GLN A 961 -36.24 32.84 48.04
CA GLN A 961 -35.64 33.82 48.94
C GLN A 961 -36.72 34.76 49.53
N ALA A 962 -37.63 35.27 48.70
CA ALA A 962 -38.73 36.13 49.14
C ALA A 962 -39.75 35.41 50.04
N ASP A 963 -39.92 34.09 49.86
CA ASP A 963 -40.77 33.23 50.70
C ASP A 963 -40.10 32.80 52.01
N GLY A 964 -38.81 33.16 52.21
CA GLY A 964 -38.01 32.73 53.37
C GLY A 964 -37.43 31.32 53.26
N ARG A 965 -37.59 30.65 52.12
CA ARG A 965 -37.02 29.34 51.76
C ARG A 965 -35.58 29.48 51.26
N THR A 966 -34.73 30.14 52.05
CA THR A 966 -33.38 30.55 51.64
C THR A 966 -32.46 29.36 51.33
N LYS A 967 -32.65 28.21 52.00
CA LYS A 967 -31.85 27.01 51.76
C LYS A 967 -32.11 26.41 50.38
N GLU A 968 -33.36 26.38 49.95
CA GLU A 968 -33.75 25.94 48.61
C GLU A 968 -33.23 26.89 47.52
N ALA A 969 -33.25 28.20 47.78
CA ALA A 969 -32.66 29.20 46.91
C ALA A 969 -31.14 29.00 46.72
N VAL A 970 -30.39 28.73 47.81
CA VAL A 970 -28.95 28.41 47.73
C VAL A 970 -28.71 27.20 46.85
N LYS A 971 -29.39 26.08 47.13
CA LYS A 971 -29.19 24.81 46.41
C LYS A 971 -29.43 24.97 44.90
N LEU A 972 -30.46 25.72 44.52
CA LEU A 972 -30.79 25.94 43.11
C LEU A 972 -29.74 26.81 42.41
N LEU A 973 -29.28 27.88 43.05
CA LEU A 973 -28.26 28.78 42.50
C LEU A 973 -26.87 28.14 42.43
N GLU A 974 -26.49 27.29 43.40
CA GLU A 974 -25.26 26.48 43.32
C GLU A 974 -25.27 25.58 42.07
N GLY A 975 -26.40 24.93 41.79
CA GLY A 975 -26.59 24.14 40.58
C GLY A 975 -26.43 24.95 39.29
N ILE A 976 -27.10 26.11 39.21
CA ILE A 976 -27.02 27.02 38.05
C ILE A 976 -25.57 27.48 37.82
N VAL A 977 -24.87 27.90 38.88
CA VAL A 977 -23.48 28.36 38.78
C VAL A 977 -22.56 27.21 38.33
N ALA A 978 -22.75 25.99 38.85
CA ALA A 978 -21.95 24.84 38.46
C ALA A 978 -22.18 24.43 36.99
N ILE A 979 -23.42 24.47 36.52
CA ILE A 979 -23.75 24.21 35.11
C ILE A 979 -23.12 25.29 34.22
N ARG A 980 -23.36 26.58 34.51
CA ARG A 980 -22.79 27.70 33.75
C ARG A 980 -21.26 27.67 33.74
N ALA A 981 -20.60 27.22 34.81
CA ALA A 981 -19.15 27.09 34.85
C ALA A 981 -18.58 26.01 33.91
N LYS A 982 -19.38 25.00 33.53
CA LYS A 982 -18.98 23.97 32.56
C LYS A 982 -19.11 24.42 31.12
N VAL A 983 -20.08 25.29 30.84
CA VAL A 983 -20.47 25.66 29.46
C VAL A 983 -20.08 27.08 29.05
N LEU A 984 -19.87 28.00 30.00
CA LEU A 984 -19.56 29.40 29.73
C LEU A 984 -18.18 29.78 30.30
N ALA A 985 -17.47 30.63 29.55
CA ALA A 985 -16.21 31.23 29.97
C ALA A 985 -16.37 32.03 31.28
N GLU A 986 -15.26 32.24 32.01
CA GLU A 986 -15.30 32.83 33.34
C GLU A 986 -15.75 34.30 33.36
N ASP A 987 -15.55 35.01 32.25
CA ASP A 987 -15.92 36.41 32.01
C ASP A 987 -17.34 36.59 31.46
N HIS A 988 -18.09 35.51 31.24
CA HIS A 988 -19.42 35.60 30.65
C HIS A 988 -20.42 36.33 31.57
N PRO A 989 -21.16 37.37 31.10
CA PRO A 989 -22.09 38.16 31.94
C PRO A 989 -23.12 37.33 32.71
N SER A 990 -23.77 36.35 32.05
CA SER A 990 -24.74 35.46 32.70
C SER A 990 -24.11 34.58 33.80
N ARG A 991 -22.83 34.18 33.69
CA ARG A 991 -22.13 33.43 34.74
C ARG A 991 -21.89 34.33 35.95
N LEU A 992 -21.35 35.52 35.72
CA LEU A 992 -21.11 36.54 36.75
C LEU A 992 -22.41 36.93 37.47
N ALA A 993 -23.50 37.15 36.73
CA ALA A 993 -24.81 37.48 37.29
C ALA A 993 -25.38 36.37 38.20
N SER A 994 -25.24 35.09 37.83
CA SER A 994 -25.64 33.98 38.71
C SER A 994 -24.76 33.86 39.96
N GLN A 995 -23.45 34.12 39.84
CA GLN A 995 -22.54 34.10 40.98
C GLN A 995 -22.85 35.26 41.94
N HIS A 996 -23.13 36.44 41.41
CA HIS A 996 -23.63 37.58 42.18
C HIS A 996 -24.93 37.25 42.91
N ALA A 997 -25.91 36.67 42.22
CA ALA A 997 -27.19 36.26 42.82
C ALA A 997 -26.97 35.19 43.92
N LEU A 998 -26.11 34.21 43.70
CA LEU A 998 -25.75 33.21 44.71
C LEU A 998 -25.11 33.86 45.94
N ALA A 999 -24.23 34.84 45.75
CA ALA A 999 -23.60 35.55 46.85
C ALA A 999 -24.62 36.34 47.71
N ILE A 1000 -25.62 36.98 47.09
CA ILE A 1000 -26.71 37.64 47.82
C ILE A 1000 -27.48 36.61 48.66
N VAL A 1001 -27.80 35.45 48.10
CA VAL A 1001 -28.54 34.41 48.84
C VAL A 1001 -27.66 33.81 49.94
N TYR A 1002 -26.36 33.64 49.74
CA TYR A 1002 -25.42 33.27 50.80
C TYR A 1002 -25.42 34.29 51.95
N GLN A 1003 -25.45 35.59 51.67
CA GLN A 1003 -25.60 36.62 52.71
C GLN A 1003 -26.89 36.44 53.50
N ALA A 1004 -28.02 36.28 52.79
CA ALA A 1004 -29.32 36.08 53.42
C ALA A 1004 -29.41 34.77 54.23
N ASN A 1005 -28.62 33.74 53.86
CA ASN A 1005 -28.54 32.46 54.58
C ASN A 1005 -27.48 32.46 55.71
N GLY A 1006 -26.79 33.58 55.94
CA GLY A 1006 -25.74 33.71 56.96
C GLY A 1006 -24.38 33.10 56.57
N GLN A 1007 -24.20 32.66 55.32
CA GLN A 1007 -22.96 32.11 54.78
C GLN A 1007 -22.02 33.23 54.29
N ILE A 1008 -21.73 34.19 55.16
CA ILE A 1008 -21.04 35.45 54.79
C ILE A 1008 -19.66 35.20 54.16
N LYS A 1009 -18.90 34.21 54.66
CA LYS A 1009 -17.57 33.87 54.13
C LYS A 1009 -17.60 33.41 52.68
N GLU A 1010 -18.58 32.58 52.31
CA GLU A 1010 -18.75 32.10 50.94
C GLU A 1010 -19.21 33.21 50.00
N ALA A 1011 -20.09 34.11 50.49
CA ALA A 1011 -20.51 35.30 49.74
C ALA A 1011 -19.33 36.23 49.41
N VAL A 1012 -18.46 36.53 50.39
CA VAL A 1012 -17.27 37.37 50.18
C VAL A 1012 -16.35 36.74 49.14
N LYS A 1013 -16.01 35.45 49.28
CA LYS A 1013 -15.12 34.74 48.37
C LYS A 1013 -15.63 34.75 46.92
N LEU A 1014 -16.93 34.53 46.74
CA LEU A 1014 -17.55 34.51 45.42
C LEU A 1014 -17.57 35.91 44.78
N LEU A 1015 -17.93 36.95 45.55
CA LEU A 1015 -17.95 38.34 45.08
C LEU A 1015 -16.55 38.90 44.78
N GLU A 1016 -15.51 38.47 45.51
CA GLU A 1016 -14.12 38.85 45.20
C GLU A 1016 -13.69 38.36 43.82
N GLY A 1017 -14.05 37.12 43.45
CA GLY A 1017 -13.81 36.58 42.11
C GLY A 1017 -14.58 37.32 41.03
N VAL A 1018 -15.88 37.57 41.25
CA VAL A 1018 -16.74 38.30 40.29
C VAL A 1018 -16.20 39.71 40.04
N VAL A 1019 -15.91 40.48 41.10
CA VAL A 1019 -15.42 41.85 40.98
C VAL A 1019 -14.04 41.92 40.32
N ALA A 1020 -13.16 40.94 40.56
CA ALA A 1020 -11.85 40.88 39.91
C ALA A 1020 -11.98 40.71 38.38
N ILE A 1021 -12.84 39.79 37.95
CA ILE A 1021 -13.11 39.56 36.52
C ILE A 1021 -13.83 40.77 35.90
N GLU A 1022 -14.86 41.30 36.56
CA GLU A 1022 -15.58 42.50 36.10
C GLU A 1022 -14.66 43.72 35.99
N ALA A 1023 -13.62 43.83 36.83
CA ALA A 1023 -12.64 44.91 36.75
C ALA A 1023 -11.70 44.80 35.53
N GLU A 1024 -11.48 43.59 35.01
CA GLU A 1024 -10.70 43.36 33.79
C GLU A 1024 -11.52 43.60 32.51
N VAL A 1025 -12.84 43.35 32.54
CA VAL A 1025 -13.69 43.34 31.34
C VAL A 1025 -14.73 44.46 31.25
N LEU A 1026 -15.10 45.12 32.36
CA LEU A 1026 -16.11 46.19 32.39
C LEU A 1026 -15.53 47.54 32.86
N ALA A 1027 -16.05 48.63 32.30
CA ALA A 1027 -15.71 50.00 32.71
C ALA A 1027 -16.07 50.29 34.19
N GLU A 1028 -15.41 51.27 34.81
CA GLU A 1028 -15.54 51.55 36.25
C GLU A 1028 -16.96 51.99 36.67
N ASP A 1029 -17.70 52.61 35.76
CA ASP A 1029 -19.06 53.14 35.94
C ASP A 1029 -20.16 52.13 35.57
N HIS A 1030 -19.80 50.92 35.13
CA HIS A 1030 -20.77 49.92 34.69
C HIS A 1030 -21.70 49.49 35.86
N PRO A 1031 -23.05 49.54 35.69
CA PRO A 1031 -23.99 49.26 36.78
C PRO A 1031 -23.81 47.91 37.47
N SER A 1032 -23.52 46.84 36.72
CA SER A 1032 -23.28 45.50 37.29
C SER A 1032 -22.02 45.45 38.17
N ARG A 1033 -20.95 46.14 37.75
CA ARG A 1033 -19.70 46.23 38.51
C ARG A 1033 -19.92 46.98 39.82
N LEU A 1034 -20.63 48.10 39.77
CA LEU A 1034 -21.00 48.86 40.97
C LEU A 1034 -21.89 48.05 41.92
N ALA A 1035 -22.85 47.29 41.39
CA ALA A 1035 -23.71 46.42 42.18
C ALA A 1035 -22.92 45.30 42.88
N SER A 1036 -22.02 44.62 42.18
CA SER A 1036 -21.14 43.59 42.74
C SER A 1036 -20.17 44.15 43.78
N GLN A 1037 -19.59 45.32 43.54
CA GLN A 1037 -18.73 46.02 44.51
C GLN A 1037 -19.49 46.42 45.77
N HIS A 1038 -20.71 46.95 45.62
CA HIS A 1038 -21.59 47.29 46.73
C HIS A 1038 -21.98 46.04 47.53
N ALA A 1039 -22.38 44.96 46.86
CA ALA A 1039 -22.67 43.69 47.50
C ALA A 1039 -21.46 43.13 48.27
N LEU A 1040 -20.24 43.26 47.71
CA LEU A 1040 -18.99 42.85 48.38
C LEU A 1040 -18.70 43.70 49.61
N ALA A 1041 -18.91 45.01 49.55
CA ALA A 1041 -18.75 45.91 50.70
C ALA A 1041 -19.70 45.52 51.83
N MET A 1042 -20.99 45.31 51.52
CA MET A 1042 -22.00 44.82 52.47
C MET A 1042 -21.61 43.45 53.06
N ALA A 1043 -21.10 42.53 52.23
CA ALA A 1043 -20.63 41.21 52.69
C ALA A 1043 -19.50 41.32 53.72
N ARG A 1044 -18.53 42.19 53.43
CA ARG A 1044 -17.35 42.41 54.29
C ARG A 1044 -17.72 43.10 55.59
N GLU A 1045 -18.69 44.00 55.58
CA GLU A 1045 -19.22 44.61 56.80
C GLU A 1045 -19.96 43.59 57.66
N ALA A 1046 -20.81 42.75 57.07
CA ALA A 1046 -21.49 41.66 57.78
C ALA A 1046 -20.55 40.55 58.30
N SER A 1047 -19.30 40.51 57.83
CA SER A 1047 -18.26 39.55 58.24
C SER A 1047 -17.41 40.04 59.43
N LYS A 1048 -17.51 41.34 59.76
CA LYS A 1048 -16.89 41.96 60.94
C LYS A 1048 -17.80 41.81 62.14
#